data_AF-A0A8J3ZKZ7-F1
#
_entry.id   AF-A0A8J3ZKZ7-F1
#
_cell.length_a   1.000
_cell.length_b   1.000
_cell.length_c   1.000
_cell.angle_alpha   90.00
_cell.angle_beta   90.00
_cell.angle_gamma   90.00
#
_symmetry.space_group_name_H-M   'P 1'
#
loop_
_entity.id
_entity.type
_entity.pdbx_description
1 polymer ?
#
loop_
_entity_poly.entity_id
_entity_poly.type
_entity_poly.pdbx_seq_one_letter_code
_entity_poly.pdbx_strand_id
1 'polypeptide(L)'
;MSAARGLGDALRGPRPAGARGYGTAAALALSDGVITTETSLREPLGRHPLATAMLSEGTSALIRRGQRAGIGQCVELTLVSDRLYQVEQRWTGEGRPGDLRSYALQAFRGATLTIRQIGDANGRPHGAVRPACRLCQTVLPALGVTVVEAGGWDPVPRPAPVVVPTPGDMRSTDIRQREWLLGAPFYAEGTGAAGLSRVSQRLLAAGSGATALVLVTWSAPNRGPYLLTAANRGGGVFWLDNPSREVSGDQPPYLDRVDEVWSVVLDAGGRAESEAASVPPPALADGPFDPARPTVHNGARLGELRLLVAAYPAADDAGRVALRAEIAALIDDLGVRPGTAESNGRWTTLPPDLAAALLALATPVLTPKAVATVLAADPARLNAPQRAWQRDFEDRLADAFTGTLSGPSRKAGGSAAVAAELADRLHRLAVAGEAAPASVPRLPAYAGQVIGLPPDRISVLRELDAPLADTATATGVYIDLTGRPDLAPYARTGIEPVRLPPCDADDLTTDHGRAALRDADRRQARADFRAAHSGDPATLTLLSTHDFHYVGVYRPGEPRELGLVPDLVAAAVRAISPVRPPPLVPPQRPPRPVAPPPATEEPAPVPAPAAEQEPEARPDPAIEQTTLDAEQEPEPVVPAAGFGVAALLSAPGTAPAPAAAPGPAPVAAAPVAAADPVAAVARAAVSVPVQRAPLADQPSFAYYALADQADRPTGLLVVAMLPTGPRTRRFEAAGARSAGSPSPVSRERAEEISRQALGFELPAEARLPEVFHG
;
A
#
# COMPACT_ATOMS: atom_id res chain seq x y z
N MET A 1 32.03 -2.21 -11.20
CA MET A 1 32.05 -3.67 -10.97
C MET A 1 32.94 -4.16 -9.81
N SER A 2 34.11 -3.56 -9.50
CA SER A 2 35.02 -4.10 -8.45
C SER A 2 34.69 -3.68 -7.00
N ALA A 3 34.11 -2.49 -6.78
CA ALA A 3 33.88 -1.94 -5.44
C ALA A 3 32.70 -2.59 -4.66
N ALA A 4 31.69 -3.12 -5.36
CA ALA A 4 30.52 -3.77 -4.73
C ALA A 4 30.81 -5.21 -4.24
N ARG A 5 31.76 -5.92 -4.87
CA ARG A 5 32.24 -7.23 -4.40
C ARG A 5 33.06 -7.12 -3.11
N GLY A 6 33.93 -6.10 -3.01
CA GLY A 6 34.83 -5.95 -1.86
C GLY A 6 34.15 -5.73 -0.51
N LEU A 7 32.98 -5.09 -0.47
CA LEU A 7 32.23 -4.86 0.77
C LEU A 7 31.44 -6.10 1.22
N GLY A 8 30.97 -6.91 0.26
CA GLY A 8 30.30 -8.18 0.54
C GLY A 8 31.24 -9.25 1.08
N ASP A 9 32.50 -9.26 0.61
CA ASP A 9 33.53 -10.21 1.02
C ASP A 9 34.18 -9.82 2.37
N ALA A 10 34.32 -8.53 2.68
CA ALA A 10 34.84 -8.06 3.98
C ALA A 10 33.90 -8.34 5.16
N LEU A 11 32.59 -8.50 4.91
CA LEU A 11 31.59 -8.83 5.94
C LEU A 11 31.33 -10.34 6.09
N ARG A 12 31.87 -11.18 5.21
CA ARG A 12 31.66 -12.63 5.20
C ARG A 12 33.00 -13.35 5.29
N GLY A 13 33.47 -13.59 6.51
CA GLY A 13 34.45 -14.65 6.73
C GLY A 13 33.97 -15.97 6.09
N PRO A 14 34.89 -16.84 5.61
CA PRO A 14 34.54 -17.97 4.77
C PRO A 14 33.56 -18.90 5.48
N ARG A 15 32.31 -18.95 4.99
CA ARG A 15 31.31 -19.94 5.43
C ARG A 15 31.53 -21.23 4.63
N PRO A 16 31.64 -22.40 5.29
CA PRO A 16 31.58 -23.66 4.56
C PRO A 16 30.21 -23.80 3.89
N ALA A 17 30.22 -24.14 2.60
CA ALA A 17 29.02 -24.39 1.82
C ALA A 17 28.24 -25.57 2.44
N GLY A 18 26.98 -25.34 2.87
CA GLY A 18 26.06 -26.40 3.30
C GLY A 18 25.16 -26.10 4.51
N ALA A 19 25.43 -25.09 5.32
CA ALA A 19 24.63 -24.83 6.52
C ALA A 19 23.48 -23.83 6.28
N ARG A 20 22.33 -24.29 5.76
CA ARG A 20 21.06 -23.59 6.05
C ARG A 20 20.81 -23.76 7.55
N GLY A 21 20.74 -22.66 8.30
CA GLY A 21 20.38 -22.69 9.71
C GLY A 21 18.92 -23.11 9.84
N TYR A 22 18.67 -24.36 10.19
CA TYR A 22 17.33 -24.83 10.50
C TYR A 22 16.81 -24.16 11.77
N GLY A 23 15.53 -23.78 11.77
CA GLY A 23 14.92 -23.08 12.89
C GLY A 23 14.78 -23.97 14.13
N THR A 24 14.80 -23.37 15.31
CA THR A 24 14.46 -24.00 16.60
C THR A 24 13.58 -23.06 17.41
N ALA A 25 12.64 -23.62 18.16
CA ALA A 25 11.87 -22.90 19.18
C ALA A 25 12.34 -23.36 20.55
N ALA A 26 12.40 -22.47 21.53
CA ALA A 26 12.72 -22.84 22.90
C ALA A 26 11.78 -22.16 23.89
N ALA A 27 11.59 -22.79 25.05
CA ALA A 27 10.83 -22.26 26.17
C ALA A 27 11.64 -22.43 27.46
N LEU A 28 11.85 -21.33 28.18
CA LEU A 28 12.53 -21.24 29.47
C LEU A 28 11.48 -20.98 30.55
N ALA A 29 11.35 -21.89 31.51
CA ALA A 29 10.53 -21.72 32.70
C ALA A 29 11.43 -21.52 33.93
N LEU A 30 11.11 -20.53 34.75
CA LEU A 30 11.83 -20.22 35.98
C LEU A 30 11.09 -20.78 37.20
N SER A 31 11.78 -20.86 38.34
CA SER A 31 11.21 -21.33 39.61
C SER A 31 10.15 -20.39 40.18
N ASP A 32 10.10 -19.13 39.73
CA ASP A 32 9.05 -18.16 40.04
C ASP A 32 7.79 -18.32 39.18
N GLY A 33 7.73 -19.36 38.33
CA GLY A 33 6.60 -19.65 37.45
C GLY A 33 6.60 -18.85 36.14
N VAL A 34 7.56 -17.94 35.93
CA VAL A 34 7.65 -17.18 34.68
C VAL A 34 8.14 -18.08 33.55
N ILE A 35 7.39 -18.10 32.45
CA ILE A 35 7.74 -18.80 31.20
C ILE A 35 8.06 -17.76 30.12
N THR A 36 9.15 -17.97 29.38
CA THR A 36 9.55 -17.14 28.22
C THR A 36 9.89 -18.04 27.04
N THR A 37 9.43 -17.70 25.84
CA THR A 37 9.59 -18.50 24.62
C THR A 37 10.23 -17.68 23.50
N GLU A 38 11.04 -18.30 22.63
CA GLU A 38 11.72 -17.64 21.51
C GLU A 38 11.91 -18.61 20.32
N THR A 39 12.12 -18.06 19.13
CA THR A 39 12.44 -18.85 17.92
C THR A 39 13.72 -18.34 17.25
N SER A 40 14.54 -19.25 16.70
CA SER A 40 15.82 -18.92 16.06
C SER A 40 15.69 -18.29 14.66
N LEU A 41 14.56 -17.63 14.36
CA LEU A 41 14.30 -17.00 13.06
C LEU A 41 14.78 -15.53 13.00
N ARG A 42 15.20 -14.95 14.12
CA ARG A 42 15.65 -13.56 14.23
C ARG A 42 17.15 -13.47 14.55
N GLU A 43 17.83 -12.47 13.98
CA GLU A 43 19.11 -12.02 14.53
C GLU A 43 18.86 -11.49 15.95
N PRO A 44 19.68 -11.87 16.96
CA PRO A 44 19.42 -11.47 18.33
C PRO A 44 19.51 -9.94 18.47
N LEU A 45 18.46 -9.33 19.04
CA LEU A 45 18.55 -8.03 19.70
C LEU A 45 19.70 -8.15 20.72
N GLY A 46 20.61 -7.17 20.78
CA GLY A 46 21.94 -7.31 21.41
C GLY A 46 22.00 -8.15 22.70
N ARG A 47 23.06 -8.96 22.86
CA ARG A 47 23.20 -9.86 24.02
C ARG A 47 23.56 -9.11 25.30
N HIS A 48 22.95 -9.51 26.41
CA HIS A 48 23.28 -9.03 27.74
C HIS A 48 24.79 -9.22 28.04
N PRO A 49 25.48 -8.24 28.65
CA PRO A 49 26.92 -8.34 28.92
C PRO A 49 27.31 -9.59 29.72
N LEU A 50 26.56 -9.94 30.76
CA LEU A 50 26.78 -11.17 31.53
C LEU A 50 26.62 -12.45 30.68
N ALA A 51 25.64 -12.49 29.76
CA ALA A 51 25.51 -13.63 28.84
C ALA A 51 26.73 -13.75 27.93
N THR A 52 27.26 -12.62 27.45
CA THR A 52 28.47 -12.56 26.62
C THR A 52 29.71 -13.03 27.40
N ALA A 53 29.86 -12.63 28.66
CA ALA A 53 30.95 -13.11 29.52
C ALA A 53 30.88 -14.62 29.72
N MET A 54 29.70 -15.16 30.04
CA MET A 54 29.50 -16.61 30.22
C MET A 54 29.72 -17.40 28.93
N LEU A 55 29.39 -16.81 27.78
CA LEU A 55 29.71 -17.41 26.48
C LEU A 55 31.20 -17.49 26.21
N SER A 56 31.95 -16.44 26.56
CA SER A 56 33.41 -16.42 26.45
C SER A 56 34.04 -17.50 27.34
N GLU A 57 33.55 -17.63 28.57
CA GLU A 57 34.00 -18.67 29.52
C GLU A 57 33.69 -20.09 29.02
N GLY A 58 32.46 -20.34 28.56
CA GLY A 58 32.03 -21.63 28.01
C GLY A 58 32.80 -22.00 26.75
N THR A 59 33.06 -21.02 25.88
CA THR A 59 33.90 -21.19 24.68
C THR A 59 35.32 -21.58 25.06
N SER A 60 35.92 -20.86 26.00
CA SER A 60 37.26 -21.15 26.51
C SER A 60 37.34 -22.54 27.14
N ALA A 61 36.31 -22.96 27.88
CA ALA A 61 36.24 -24.29 28.48
C ALA A 61 36.17 -25.42 27.42
N LEU A 62 35.39 -25.24 26.36
CA LEU A 62 35.33 -26.18 25.24
C LEU A 62 36.67 -26.26 24.50
N ILE A 63 37.31 -25.11 24.25
CA ILE A 63 38.62 -25.04 23.58
C ILE A 63 39.68 -25.80 24.40
N ARG A 64 39.74 -25.60 25.72
CA ARG A 64 40.68 -26.33 26.60
C ARG A 64 40.50 -27.85 26.57
N ARG A 65 39.29 -28.33 26.22
CA ARG A 65 38.97 -29.76 26.05
C ARG A 65 39.19 -30.26 24.61
N GLY A 66 39.76 -29.44 23.72
CA GLY A 66 39.93 -29.78 22.31
C GLY A 66 38.63 -29.83 21.50
N GLN A 67 37.56 -29.18 21.98
CA GLN A 67 36.24 -29.21 21.35
C GLN A 67 35.95 -27.90 20.62
N ARG A 68 35.24 -27.99 19.47
CA ARG A 68 34.77 -26.82 18.73
C ARG A 68 33.61 -26.15 19.48
N ALA A 69 33.77 -24.87 19.82
CA ALA A 69 32.69 -24.04 20.33
C ALA A 69 31.71 -23.67 19.19
N GLY A 70 30.42 -23.62 19.48
CA GLY A 70 29.42 -23.06 18.57
C GLY A 70 29.50 -21.53 18.52
N ILE A 71 28.89 -20.91 17.53
CA ILE A 71 28.88 -19.43 17.33
C ILE A 71 28.01 -18.64 18.33
N GLY A 72 27.39 -19.32 19.30
CA GLY A 72 26.55 -18.71 20.33
C GLY A 72 25.24 -18.08 19.83
N GLN A 73 24.86 -18.25 18.57
CA GLN A 73 23.61 -17.74 17.98
C GLN A 73 22.44 -18.73 18.17
N CYS A 74 22.46 -19.48 19.29
CA CYS A 74 21.44 -20.47 19.63
C CYS A 74 20.22 -19.75 20.27
N VAL A 75 18.99 -20.20 20.02
CA VAL A 75 17.76 -19.59 20.59
C VAL A 75 17.78 -19.65 22.12
N GLU A 76 18.45 -20.66 22.68
CA GLU A 76 18.64 -20.85 24.11
C GLU A 76 19.35 -19.66 24.77
N LEU A 77 20.34 -19.07 24.08
CA LEU A 77 21.09 -17.93 24.60
C LEU A 77 20.34 -16.63 24.45
N THR A 78 19.52 -16.48 23.41
CA THR A 78 18.62 -15.33 23.28
C THR A 78 17.67 -15.28 24.47
N LEU A 79 17.02 -16.41 24.81
CA LEU A 79 16.13 -16.50 25.97
C LEU A 79 16.81 -16.15 27.29
N VAL A 80 18.00 -16.70 27.52
CA VAL A 80 18.79 -16.41 28.72
C VAL A 80 19.18 -14.93 28.77
N SER A 81 19.61 -14.36 27.65
CA SER A 81 20.00 -12.96 27.52
C SER A 81 18.84 -12.02 27.84
N ASP A 82 17.66 -12.26 27.26
CA ASP A 82 16.47 -11.43 27.49
C ASP A 82 16.04 -11.48 28.95
N ARG A 83 16.12 -12.66 29.58
CA ARG A 83 15.81 -12.79 31.00
C ARG A 83 16.87 -12.14 31.88
N LEU A 84 18.14 -12.16 31.49
CA LEU A 84 19.20 -11.48 32.24
C LEU A 84 18.98 -9.97 32.31
N TYR A 85 18.47 -9.31 31.25
CA TYR A 85 18.08 -7.90 31.33
C TYR A 85 16.99 -7.64 32.39
N GLN A 86 16.00 -8.53 32.49
CA GLN A 86 14.95 -8.40 33.50
C GLN A 86 15.47 -8.67 34.92
N VAL A 87 16.41 -9.60 35.06
CA VAL A 87 17.10 -9.88 36.33
C VAL A 87 17.97 -8.69 36.74
N GLU A 88 18.70 -8.07 35.82
CA GLU A 88 19.51 -6.87 36.06
C GLU A 88 18.66 -5.67 36.48
N GLN A 89 17.50 -5.47 35.85
CA GLN A 89 16.53 -4.45 36.25
C GLN A 89 16.07 -4.66 37.69
N ARG A 90 15.74 -5.91 38.07
CA ARG A 90 15.32 -6.25 39.43
C ARG A 90 16.46 -6.04 40.43
N TRP A 91 17.65 -6.55 40.12
CA TRP A 91 18.87 -6.34 40.91
C TRP A 91 19.13 -4.85 41.13
N THR A 92 19.00 -4.03 40.09
CA THR A 92 19.17 -2.57 40.20
C THR A 92 18.07 -1.93 41.07
N GLY A 93 16.81 -2.32 40.88
CA GLY A 93 15.68 -1.81 41.66
C GLY A 93 15.74 -2.17 43.15
N GLU A 94 16.35 -3.29 43.51
CA GLU A 94 16.58 -3.73 44.89
C GLU A 94 17.84 -3.11 45.52
N GLY A 95 18.45 -2.11 44.87
CA GLY A 95 19.65 -1.44 45.37
C GLY A 95 20.94 -2.23 45.15
N ARG A 96 20.98 -3.10 44.13
CA ARG A 96 22.13 -3.93 43.75
C ARG A 96 22.60 -4.86 44.88
N PRO A 97 21.74 -5.76 45.37
CA PRO A 97 22.12 -6.69 46.43
C PRO A 97 23.17 -7.69 45.91
N GLY A 98 24.43 -7.44 46.27
CA GLY A 98 25.57 -8.25 45.84
C GLY A 98 25.95 -8.06 44.37
N ASP A 99 26.74 -8.99 43.82
CA ASP A 99 27.11 -8.95 42.41
C ASP A 99 26.00 -9.53 41.51
N LEU A 100 25.86 -8.94 40.31
CA LEU A 100 24.82 -9.32 39.35
C LEU A 100 24.88 -10.80 38.94
N ARG A 101 26.08 -11.42 38.95
CA ARG A 101 26.23 -12.83 38.57
C ARG A 101 25.66 -13.74 39.63
N SER A 102 26.02 -13.56 40.90
CA SER A 102 25.44 -14.32 42.02
C SER A 102 23.93 -14.13 42.11
N TYR A 103 23.46 -12.90 41.91
CA TYR A 103 22.03 -12.60 41.87
C TYR A 103 21.31 -13.34 40.72
N ALA A 104 21.91 -13.36 39.51
CA ALA A 104 21.39 -14.12 38.39
C ALA A 104 21.39 -15.64 38.67
N LEU A 105 22.45 -16.21 39.24
CA LEU A 105 22.49 -17.63 39.61
C LEU A 105 21.37 -18.02 40.58
N GLN A 106 21.02 -17.12 41.51
CA GLN A 106 19.88 -17.32 42.39
C GLN A 106 18.56 -17.23 41.62
N ALA A 107 18.41 -16.24 40.74
CA ALA A 107 17.19 -16.04 39.95
C ALA A 107 16.90 -17.17 38.95
N PHE A 108 17.94 -17.81 38.41
CA PHE A 108 17.81 -18.96 37.50
C PHE A 108 17.84 -20.31 38.21
N ARG A 109 17.98 -20.35 39.55
CA ARG A 109 18.03 -21.61 40.30
C ARG A 109 16.75 -22.42 40.10
N GLY A 110 16.92 -23.63 39.58
CA GLY A 110 15.81 -24.56 39.30
C GLY A 110 15.06 -24.25 38.00
N ALA A 111 15.57 -23.36 37.15
CA ALA A 111 14.98 -23.09 35.85
C ALA A 111 15.09 -24.31 34.92
N THR A 112 14.12 -24.46 34.03
CA THR A 112 14.06 -25.53 33.04
C THR A 112 13.93 -24.97 31.63
N LEU A 113 14.61 -25.58 30.66
CA LEU A 113 14.57 -25.20 29.24
C LEU A 113 14.16 -26.40 28.37
N THR A 114 13.20 -26.22 27.48
CA THR A 114 12.87 -27.19 26.40
C THR A 114 13.12 -26.57 25.03
N ILE A 115 13.55 -27.39 24.07
CA ILE A 115 13.90 -26.95 22.71
C ILE A 115 13.23 -27.88 21.69
N ARG A 116 12.63 -27.30 20.66
CA ARG A 116 11.86 -27.98 19.62
C ARG A 116 12.36 -27.60 18.22
N GLN A 117 12.34 -28.55 17.31
CA GLN A 117 12.76 -28.39 15.92
C GLN A 117 11.71 -27.61 15.09
N ILE A 118 12.12 -26.58 14.34
CA ILE A 118 11.27 -25.88 13.37
C ILE A 118 11.63 -26.34 11.95
N GLY A 119 10.65 -26.91 11.23
CA GLY A 119 10.86 -27.57 9.93
C GLY A 119 11.63 -28.89 10.04
N ASP A 120 11.55 -29.71 8.99
CA ASP A 120 12.20 -31.02 8.95
C ASP A 120 13.69 -30.87 8.64
N ALA A 121 14.56 -31.34 9.55
CA ALA A 121 16.00 -31.10 9.45
C ALA A 121 16.82 -32.17 10.15
N ASN A 122 17.94 -32.57 9.53
CA ASN A 122 18.88 -33.54 10.09
C ASN A 122 18.20 -34.83 10.60
N GLY A 123 17.20 -35.31 9.85
CA GLY A 123 16.42 -36.51 10.20
C GLY A 123 15.46 -36.32 11.37
N ARG A 124 15.21 -35.08 11.85
CA ARG A 124 14.23 -34.78 12.89
C ARG A 124 13.01 -34.09 12.27
N PRO A 125 11.78 -34.57 12.55
CA PRO A 125 10.58 -33.90 12.09
C PRO A 125 10.36 -32.60 12.90
N HIS A 126 9.58 -31.69 12.31
CA HIS A 126 9.06 -30.52 13.02
C HIS A 126 8.42 -30.91 14.37
N GLY A 127 8.70 -30.14 15.42
CA GLY A 127 8.19 -30.40 16.78
C GLY A 127 8.96 -31.46 17.58
N ALA A 128 9.92 -32.17 16.97
CA ALA A 128 10.79 -33.08 17.71
C ALA A 128 11.61 -32.32 18.76
N VAL A 129 11.83 -32.94 19.93
CA VAL A 129 12.75 -32.39 20.94
C VAL A 129 14.16 -32.34 20.38
N ARG A 130 14.85 -31.25 20.68
CA ARG A 130 16.28 -31.08 20.37
C ARG A 130 17.08 -30.90 21.65
N PRO A 131 18.30 -31.44 21.72
CA PRO A 131 19.24 -31.03 22.75
C PRO A 131 19.69 -29.59 22.49
N ALA A 132 20.10 -28.90 23.56
CA ALA A 132 20.78 -27.61 23.44
C ALA A 132 22.06 -27.75 22.59
N CYS A 133 22.48 -26.68 21.91
CA CYS A 133 23.76 -26.75 21.19
C CYS A 133 24.94 -26.95 22.17
N ARG A 134 26.07 -27.51 21.71
CA ARG A 134 27.21 -27.88 22.59
C ARG A 134 27.69 -26.76 23.52
N LEU A 135 27.70 -25.51 23.03
CA LEU A 135 28.04 -24.35 23.86
C LEU A 135 26.97 -24.09 24.92
N CYS A 136 25.69 -24.13 24.53
CA CYS A 136 24.55 -23.90 25.41
C CYS A 136 24.44 -25.05 26.46
N GLN A 137 24.81 -26.29 26.14
CA GLN A 137 24.96 -27.40 27.11
C GLN A 137 26.04 -27.14 28.18
N THR A 138 27.05 -26.32 27.87
CA THR A 138 28.11 -25.96 28.84
C THR A 138 27.67 -24.78 29.71
N VAL A 139 27.01 -23.79 29.11
CA VAL A 139 26.65 -22.52 29.77
C VAL A 139 25.39 -22.64 30.64
N LEU A 140 24.36 -23.36 30.18
CA LEU A 140 23.06 -23.43 30.86
C LEU A 140 23.14 -24.05 32.27
N PRO A 141 23.86 -25.17 32.49
CA PRO A 141 24.01 -25.73 33.84
C PRO A 141 24.77 -24.80 34.79
N ALA A 142 25.73 -24.03 34.26
CA ALA A 142 26.45 -23.04 35.06
C ALA A 142 25.56 -21.88 35.52
N LEU A 143 24.41 -21.65 34.87
CA LEU A 143 23.36 -20.73 35.31
C LEU A 143 22.33 -21.36 36.26
N GLY A 144 22.38 -22.68 36.48
CA GLY A 144 21.33 -23.41 37.19
C GLY A 144 20.11 -23.76 36.32
N VAL A 145 20.23 -23.65 34.98
CA VAL A 145 19.18 -24.03 34.02
C VAL A 145 19.35 -25.49 33.61
N THR A 146 18.31 -26.30 33.82
CA THR A 146 18.25 -27.71 33.41
C THR A 146 17.57 -27.83 32.05
N VAL A 147 18.22 -28.46 31.07
CA VAL A 147 17.57 -28.75 29.78
C VAL A 147 16.75 -30.02 29.92
N VAL A 148 15.44 -29.93 29.71
CA VAL A 148 14.53 -31.07 29.81
C VAL A 148 14.43 -31.73 28.44
N GLU A 149 15.01 -32.92 28.31
CA GLU A 149 14.83 -33.76 27.14
C GLU A 149 13.55 -34.61 27.31
N ALA A 150 12.80 -34.86 26.21
CA ALA A 150 11.55 -35.61 26.27
C ALA A 150 11.78 -37.02 26.81
N GLY A 151 11.38 -37.25 28.05
CA GLY A 151 11.54 -38.52 28.77
C GLY A 151 11.17 -38.41 30.25
N GLY A 152 11.13 -37.19 30.82
CA GLY A 152 10.81 -36.96 32.24
C GLY A 152 9.47 -36.27 32.52
N TRP A 153 8.59 -36.12 31.53
CA TRP A 153 7.28 -35.48 31.71
C TRP A 153 6.19 -36.52 31.43
N ASP A 154 5.58 -37.06 32.49
CA ASP A 154 4.48 -38.02 32.40
C ASP A 154 3.19 -37.22 32.17
N PRO A 155 2.60 -37.22 30.96
CA PRO A 155 1.45 -36.37 30.68
C PRO A 155 0.19 -36.99 31.27
N VAL A 156 -0.56 -36.19 32.02
CA VAL A 156 -1.96 -36.47 32.38
C VAL A 156 -2.72 -36.94 31.12
N PRO A 157 -3.55 -38.01 31.19
CA PRO A 157 -4.24 -38.53 30.02
C PRO A 157 -5.11 -37.44 29.39
N ARG A 158 -4.84 -37.11 28.13
CA ARG A 158 -5.57 -36.10 27.36
C ARG A 158 -7.00 -36.60 27.08
N PRO A 159 -8.05 -35.85 27.43
CA PRO A 159 -9.31 -35.96 26.70
C PRO A 159 -9.09 -35.55 25.24
N ALA A 160 -9.85 -36.15 24.33
CA ALA A 160 -9.74 -35.90 22.89
C ALA A 160 -9.79 -34.39 22.58
N PRO A 161 -8.85 -33.85 21.79
CA PRO A 161 -8.75 -32.42 21.57
C PRO A 161 -9.92 -31.91 20.74
N VAL A 162 -10.69 -30.97 21.31
CA VAL A 162 -11.32 -29.93 20.50
C VAL A 162 -10.17 -29.11 19.91
N VAL A 163 -10.14 -28.99 18.58
CA VAL A 163 -9.13 -28.19 17.88
C VAL A 163 -9.36 -26.73 18.22
N VAL A 164 -8.58 -26.21 19.17
CA VAL A 164 -8.41 -24.78 19.43
C VAL A 164 -6.98 -24.42 18.99
N PRO A 165 -6.77 -23.39 18.15
CA PRO A 165 -5.43 -22.96 17.78
C PRO A 165 -4.64 -22.45 18.99
N THR A 166 -3.32 -22.68 18.97
CA THR A 166 -2.34 -22.48 20.05
C THR A 166 -2.32 -21.04 20.60
N PRO A 167 -2.35 -20.79 21.92
CA PRO A 167 -2.29 -19.43 22.47
C PRO A 167 -1.06 -18.67 21.97
N GLY A 168 -1.27 -17.47 21.44
CA GLY A 168 -0.23 -16.56 20.95
C GLY A 168 0.62 -15.96 22.08
N ASP A 169 1.53 -15.06 21.73
CA ASP A 169 2.39 -14.35 22.68
C ASP A 169 1.68 -13.08 23.20
N MET A 170 1.35 -13.04 24.50
CA MET A 170 0.77 -11.86 25.17
C MET A 170 1.72 -10.64 25.16
N ARG A 171 3.03 -10.84 24.94
CA ARG A 171 4.04 -9.77 24.89
C ARG A 171 4.16 -9.10 23.52
N SER A 172 3.48 -9.62 22.51
CA SER A 172 3.43 -8.99 21.19
C SER A 172 2.89 -7.57 21.27
N THR A 173 3.59 -6.59 20.69
CA THR A 173 3.05 -5.23 20.50
C THR A 173 1.97 -5.21 19.40
N ASP A 174 1.75 -6.34 18.73
CA ASP A 174 0.67 -6.52 17.77
C ASP A 174 -0.66 -6.62 18.52
N ILE A 175 -1.46 -5.57 18.36
CA ILE A 175 -2.80 -5.44 18.94
C ILE A 175 -3.67 -6.64 18.53
N ARG A 176 -3.60 -7.09 17.26
CA ARG A 176 -4.44 -8.19 16.75
C ARG A 176 -4.10 -9.53 17.38
N GLN A 177 -2.81 -9.78 17.63
CA GLN A 177 -2.38 -11.00 18.29
C GLN A 177 -2.91 -11.06 19.73
N ARG A 178 -3.02 -9.91 20.40
CA ARG A 178 -3.58 -9.80 21.76
C ARG A 178 -5.10 -9.91 21.78
N GLU A 179 -5.79 -9.29 20.85
CA GLU A 179 -7.25 -9.45 20.69
C GLU A 179 -7.62 -10.91 20.46
N TRP A 180 -6.84 -11.58 19.61
CA TRP A 180 -7.01 -13.01 19.34
C TRP A 180 -6.77 -13.88 20.58
N LEU A 181 -5.76 -13.55 21.38
CA LEU A 181 -5.42 -14.24 22.62
C LEU A 181 -6.47 -14.09 23.71
N LEU A 182 -7.02 -12.88 23.85
CA LEU A 182 -8.03 -12.55 24.85
C LEU A 182 -9.44 -12.98 24.38
N GLY A 183 -9.58 -13.37 23.11
CA GLY A 183 -10.86 -13.68 22.50
C GLY A 183 -11.82 -12.47 22.43
N ALA A 184 -11.28 -11.25 22.52
CA ALA A 184 -12.05 -10.02 22.54
C ALA A 184 -11.27 -8.86 21.91
N PRO A 185 -11.93 -8.01 21.10
CA PRO A 185 -11.31 -6.83 20.51
C PRO A 185 -11.08 -5.75 21.58
N PHE A 186 -10.11 -4.86 21.33
CA PHE A 186 -10.01 -3.62 22.09
C PHE A 186 -11.20 -2.71 21.75
N TYR A 187 -11.84 -2.17 22.78
CA TYR A 187 -12.92 -1.20 22.64
C TYR A 187 -12.38 0.20 22.77
N ALA A 188 -12.78 1.12 21.89
CA ALA A 188 -12.43 2.52 22.01
C ALA A 188 -13.18 3.14 23.21
N GLU A 189 -12.41 3.60 24.19
CA GLU A 189 -12.91 4.22 25.41
C GLU A 189 -12.95 5.76 25.27
N GLY A 190 -12.43 6.32 24.17
CA GLY A 190 -12.40 7.74 23.85
C GLY A 190 -11.08 8.41 24.22
N THR A 191 -11.11 9.71 24.51
CA THR A 191 -9.88 10.52 24.56
C THR A 191 -9.47 10.96 25.96
N GLY A 192 -8.16 11.05 26.18
CA GLY A 192 -7.50 11.53 27.39
C GLY A 192 -8.07 11.00 28.70
N ALA A 193 -8.22 11.91 29.67
CA ALA A 193 -8.72 11.58 31.00
C ALA A 193 -10.13 10.98 30.99
N ALA A 194 -10.98 11.37 30.03
CA ALA A 194 -12.34 10.84 29.92
C ALA A 194 -12.33 9.36 29.51
N GLY A 195 -11.43 8.96 28.60
CA GLY A 195 -11.28 7.56 28.21
C GLY A 195 -10.80 6.67 29.35
N LEU A 196 -9.78 7.10 30.10
CA LEU A 196 -9.29 6.37 31.27
C LEU A 196 -10.33 6.29 32.40
N SER A 197 -11.16 7.33 32.55
CA SER A 197 -12.28 7.33 33.50
C SER A 197 -13.35 6.29 33.13
N ARG A 198 -13.63 6.10 31.83
CA ARG A 198 -14.57 5.07 31.37
C ARG A 198 -14.05 3.66 31.62
N VAL A 199 -12.76 3.40 31.40
CA VAL A 199 -12.13 2.13 31.81
C VAL A 199 -12.32 1.87 33.31
N SER A 200 -12.11 2.90 34.15
CA SER A 200 -12.32 2.79 35.60
C SER A 200 -13.76 2.43 35.95
N GLN A 201 -14.73 3.08 35.32
CA GLN A 201 -16.15 2.81 35.53
C GLN A 201 -16.53 1.38 35.14
N ARG A 202 -16.01 0.88 34.01
CA ARG A 202 -16.22 -0.51 33.57
C ARG A 202 -15.62 -1.51 34.55
N LEU A 203 -14.38 -1.27 35.01
CA LEU A 203 -13.74 -2.10 36.04
C LEU A 203 -14.52 -2.11 37.36
N LEU A 204 -15.08 -0.97 37.76
CA LEU A 204 -15.92 -0.89 38.96
C LEU A 204 -17.24 -1.66 38.79
N ALA A 205 -17.87 -1.55 37.62
CA ALA A 205 -19.10 -2.27 37.29
C ALA A 205 -18.87 -3.80 37.21
N ALA A 206 -17.73 -4.23 36.68
CA ALA A 206 -17.32 -5.63 36.60
C ALA A 206 -17.02 -6.28 37.96
N GLY A 207 -16.91 -5.47 39.03
CA GLY A 207 -16.69 -5.91 40.39
C GLY A 207 -15.23 -6.19 40.76
N SER A 208 -14.98 -6.44 42.05
CA SER A 208 -13.62 -6.69 42.57
C SER A 208 -13.03 -7.95 41.96
N GLY A 209 -11.79 -7.86 41.49
CA GLY A 209 -11.09 -8.92 40.75
C GLY A 209 -11.09 -8.71 39.24
N ALA A 210 -11.90 -7.79 38.72
CA ALA A 210 -11.85 -7.42 37.31
C ALA A 210 -10.52 -6.76 36.94
N THR A 211 -10.05 -7.02 35.71
CA THR A 211 -8.80 -6.47 35.18
C THR A 211 -9.02 -5.90 33.79
N ALA A 212 -8.23 -4.92 33.38
CA ALA A 212 -8.30 -4.34 32.05
C ALA A 212 -6.90 -4.23 31.47
N LEU A 213 -6.78 -4.56 30.19
CA LEU A 213 -5.65 -4.19 29.38
C LEU A 213 -6.00 -2.89 28.65
N VAL A 214 -5.19 -1.85 28.83
CA VAL A 214 -5.50 -0.50 28.34
C VAL A 214 -4.41 -0.05 27.39
N LEU A 215 -4.78 0.29 26.17
CA LEU A 215 -3.89 0.87 25.18
C LEU A 215 -4.13 2.38 25.14
N VAL A 216 -3.06 3.18 25.08
CA VAL A 216 -3.14 4.63 24.95
C VAL A 216 -2.20 5.16 23.87
N THR A 217 -2.57 6.26 23.21
CA THR A 217 -1.66 7.08 22.38
C THR A 217 -1.34 8.39 23.10
N TRP A 218 -0.30 9.10 22.64
CA TRP A 218 0.20 10.33 23.27
C TRP A 218 0.21 11.49 22.28
N SER A 219 -0.02 12.71 22.77
CA SER A 219 0.02 13.96 21.98
C SER A 219 1.40 14.44 21.60
N ALA A 220 2.45 13.84 22.16
CA ALA A 220 3.81 14.22 21.86
C ALA A 220 4.28 13.59 20.53
N PRO A 221 4.83 14.37 19.58
CA PRO A 221 5.36 13.82 18.35
C PRO A 221 6.46 12.80 18.68
N ASN A 222 6.34 11.58 18.12
CA ASN A 222 7.24 10.43 18.26
C ASN A 222 7.00 9.46 19.43
N ARG A 223 5.80 9.35 20.00
CA ARG A 223 5.47 8.26 20.92
C ARG A 223 4.38 7.36 20.35
N GLY A 224 4.77 6.11 20.05
CA GLY A 224 3.85 5.07 19.61
C GLY A 224 2.85 4.65 20.70
N PRO A 225 1.98 3.67 20.41
CA PRO A 225 1.00 3.16 21.35
C PRO A 225 1.68 2.63 22.62
N TYR A 226 1.03 2.84 23.76
CA TYR A 226 1.55 2.56 25.08
C TYR A 226 0.54 1.77 25.90
N LEU A 227 1.04 0.89 26.76
CA LEU A 227 0.22 -0.13 27.39
C LEU A 227 0.20 0.08 28.90
N LEU A 228 -1.01 0.12 29.45
CA LEU A 228 -1.29 0.11 30.88
C LEU A 228 -2.10 -1.15 31.21
N THR A 229 -2.01 -1.61 32.45
CA THR A 229 -2.94 -2.58 33.02
C THR A 229 -3.68 -1.91 34.16
N ALA A 230 -4.99 -2.17 34.29
CA ALA A 230 -5.76 -1.68 35.42
C ALA A 230 -6.50 -2.85 36.10
N ALA A 231 -6.77 -2.74 37.40
CA ALA A 231 -7.49 -3.77 38.14
C ALA A 231 -8.39 -3.17 39.22
N ASN A 232 -9.62 -3.69 39.34
CA ASN A 232 -10.49 -3.38 40.47
C ASN A 232 -10.12 -4.28 41.66
N ARG A 233 -9.68 -3.69 42.77
CA ARG A 233 -9.39 -4.40 44.01
C ARG A 233 -10.06 -3.69 45.18
N GLY A 234 -11.05 -4.36 45.79
CA GLY A 234 -11.74 -3.82 46.96
C GLY A 234 -12.55 -2.55 46.67
N GLY A 235 -13.05 -2.38 45.43
CA GLY A 235 -13.83 -1.21 45.03
C GLY A 235 -13.01 0.01 44.60
N GLY A 236 -11.68 -0.11 44.57
CA GLY A 236 -10.77 0.88 43.97
C GLY A 236 -10.12 0.35 42.69
N VAL A 237 -9.80 1.24 41.75
CA VAL A 237 -9.09 0.90 40.51
C VAL A 237 -7.62 1.25 40.67
N PHE A 238 -6.76 0.24 40.53
CA PHE A 238 -5.31 0.40 40.57
C PHE A 238 -4.74 0.28 39.16
N TRP A 239 -3.73 1.10 38.86
CA TRP A 239 -3.12 1.15 37.54
C TRP A 239 -1.66 0.70 37.61
N LEU A 240 -1.24 -0.08 36.62
CA LEU A 240 0.13 -0.53 36.42
C LEU A 240 0.59 0.00 35.06
N ASP A 241 1.64 0.80 35.09
CA ASP A 241 2.39 1.13 33.88
C ASP A 241 3.21 -0.10 33.48
N ASN A 242 2.91 -0.72 32.34
CA ASN A 242 3.54 -1.99 31.96
C ASN A 242 5.04 -1.81 31.62
N PRO A 243 5.46 -0.77 30.87
CA PRO A 243 6.88 -0.46 30.68
C PRO A 243 7.67 -0.16 31.95
N SER A 244 7.18 0.74 32.83
CA SER A 244 7.96 1.16 34.01
C SER A 244 7.76 0.26 35.24
N ARG A 245 6.68 -0.52 35.25
CA ARG A 245 6.17 -1.32 36.38
C ARG A 245 5.77 -0.48 37.60
N GLU A 246 5.58 0.82 37.43
CA GLU A 246 5.06 1.68 38.48
C GLU A 246 3.57 1.39 38.69
N VAL A 247 3.18 1.21 39.95
CA VAL A 247 1.78 1.09 40.35
C VAL A 247 1.30 2.47 40.80
N SER A 248 0.36 3.04 40.05
CA SER A 248 -0.39 4.20 40.50
C SER A 248 -1.63 3.75 41.26
N GLY A 249 -1.99 4.49 42.30
CA GLY A 249 -3.20 4.24 43.09
C GLY A 249 -4.47 4.55 42.30
N ASP A 250 -5.40 5.25 42.93
CA ASP A 250 -6.77 5.46 42.42
C ASP A 250 -6.83 6.29 41.12
N GLN A 251 -5.71 6.92 40.71
CA GLN A 251 -5.62 7.72 39.50
C GLN A 251 -4.72 7.08 38.44
N PRO A 252 -5.13 7.06 37.16
CA PRO A 252 -4.28 6.59 36.09
C PRO A 252 -3.04 7.45 35.92
N PRO A 253 -1.88 6.84 35.61
CA PRO A 253 -0.69 7.60 35.28
C PRO A 253 -0.90 8.39 33.97
N TYR A 254 -0.25 9.54 33.85
CA TYR A 254 -0.17 10.34 32.61
C TYR A 254 -1.49 10.92 32.09
N LEU A 255 -2.47 11.16 32.96
CA LEU A 255 -3.79 11.74 32.65
C LEU A 255 -3.75 12.96 31.70
N ASP A 256 -2.72 13.80 31.80
CA ASP A 256 -2.54 15.04 31.04
C ASP A 256 -1.94 14.86 29.64
N ARG A 257 -1.53 13.63 29.26
CA ARG A 257 -0.75 13.36 28.03
C ARG A 257 -1.32 12.26 27.13
N VAL A 258 -2.42 11.65 27.56
CA VAL A 258 -3.09 10.60 26.81
C VAL A 258 -4.02 11.23 25.79
N ASP A 259 -3.95 10.78 24.54
CA ASP A 259 -4.79 11.24 23.46
C ASP A 259 -5.97 10.32 23.28
N GLU A 260 -5.74 9.07 22.88
CA GLU A 260 -6.78 8.07 22.68
C GLU A 260 -6.58 6.90 23.64
N VAL A 261 -7.69 6.26 24.02
CA VAL A 261 -7.75 5.17 24.99
C VAL A 261 -8.58 4.04 24.42
N TRP A 262 -8.04 2.83 24.48
CA TRP A 262 -8.77 1.60 24.18
C TRP A 262 -8.59 0.60 25.30
N SER A 263 -9.57 -0.27 25.53
CA SER A 263 -9.44 -1.30 26.56
C SER A 263 -10.09 -2.64 26.22
N VAL A 264 -9.55 -3.70 26.82
CA VAL A 264 -10.24 -4.99 27.01
C VAL A 264 -10.44 -5.16 28.50
N VAL A 265 -11.69 -5.19 28.95
CA VAL A 265 -12.05 -5.44 30.35
C VAL A 265 -12.40 -6.92 30.51
N LEU A 266 -11.75 -7.57 31.48
CA LEU A 266 -11.97 -8.93 31.91
C LEU A 266 -12.65 -8.92 33.28
N ASP A 267 -13.70 -9.71 33.43
CA ASP A 267 -14.32 -9.96 34.73
C ASP A 267 -13.38 -10.70 35.70
N ALA A 268 -13.81 -10.90 36.94
CA ALA A 268 -13.02 -11.63 37.94
C ALA A 268 -12.73 -13.10 37.55
N GLY A 269 -13.45 -13.67 36.59
CA GLY A 269 -13.24 -14.99 36.02
C GLY A 269 -12.30 -14.99 34.81
N GLY A 270 -11.77 -13.83 34.41
CA GLY A 270 -10.91 -13.67 33.25
C GLY A 270 -11.66 -13.71 31.91
N ARG A 271 -12.99 -13.58 31.91
CA ARG A 271 -13.78 -13.52 30.68
C ARG A 271 -13.91 -12.07 30.26
N ALA A 272 -13.69 -11.80 28.97
CA ALA A 272 -13.90 -10.47 28.44
C ALA A 272 -15.37 -10.07 28.52
N GLU A 273 -15.63 -8.87 29.02
CA GLU A 273 -16.98 -8.30 28.98
C GLU A 273 -17.36 -7.97 27.53
N SER A 274 -18.33 -8.70 26.98
CA SER A 274 -18.88 -8.41 25.66
C SER A 274 -19.71 -7.12 25.70
N GLU A 275 -19.59 -6.31 24.65
CA GLU A 275 -20.28 -5.02 24.40
C GLU A 275 -21.81 -5.03 24.62
N ALA A 276 -22.44 -6.20 24.66
CA ALA A 276 -23.88 -6.39 24.82
C ALA A 276 -24.49 -5.81 26.11
N ALA A 277 -23.69 -5.38 27.09
CA ALA A 277 -24.18 -4.83 28.36
C ALA A 277 -24.03 -3.30 28.52
N SER A 278 -23.34 -2.59 27.61
CA SER A 278 -23.15 -1.14 27.74
C SER A 278 -23.93 -0.36 26.67
N VAL A 279 -24.63 0.69 27.11
CA VAL A 279 -25.21 1.74 26.27
C VAL A 279 -24.20 2.15 25.19
N PRO A 280 -24.58 2.17 23.89
CA PRO A 280 -23.64 2.41 22.81
C PRO A 280 -22.99 3.79 22.98
N PRO A 281 -21.66 3.89 22.97
CA PRO A 281 -20.98 5.17 22.97
C PRO A 281 -21.25 5.92 21.66
N PRO A 282 -21.14 7.26 21.64
CA PRO A 282 -21.11 8.00 20.39
C PRO A 282 -19.93 7.50 19.53
N ALA A 283 -20.17 7.27 18.24
CA ALA A 283 -19.21 6.71 17.31
C ALA A 283 -17.88 7.51 17.30
N LEU A 284 -16.79 6.88 17.72
CA LEU A 284 -15.42 7.38 17.54
C LEU A 284 -14.96 7.12 16.10
N ALA A 285 -14.24 8.08 15.53
CA ALA A 285 -14.08 8.24 14.10
C ALA A 285 -12.91 7.46 13.47
N ASP A 286 -12.01 6.85 14.26
CA ASP A 286 -10.65 6.52 13.79
C ASP A 286 -10.28 5.02 13.89
N GLY A 287 -11.22 4.14 13.53
CA GLY A 287 -10.88 2.76 13.17
C GLY A 287 -10.30 2.68 11.76
N PRO A 288 -9.42 1.69 11.44
CA PRO A 288 -9.01 1.43 10.06
C PRO A 288 -10.24 1.32 9.16
N PHE A 289 -10.18 1.91 7.97
CA PHE A 289 -11.30 1.99 7.02
C PHE A 289 -12.15 0.72 7.01
N ASP A 290 -13.33 0.78 7.63
CA ASP A 290 -14.36 -0.24 7.50
C ASP A 290 -15.29 0.19 6.35
N PRO A 291 -15.19 -0.46 5.19
CA PRO A 291 -16.04 -0.15 4.05
C PRO A 291 -17.51 -0.51 4.25
N ALA A 292 -17.82 -1.47 5.13
CA ALA A 292 -19.19 -1.81 5.44
C ALA A 292 -19.85 -0.73 6.31
N ARG A 293 -19.04 0.12 6.96
CA ARG A 293 -19.46 1.18 7.86
C ARG A 293 -18.48 2.37 7.77
N PRO A 294 -18.44 3.09 6.64
CA PRO A 294 -17.54 4.23 6.50
C PRO A 294 -17.89 5.27 7.58
N THR A 295 -16.92 5.59 8.44
CA THR A 295 -17.04 6.70 9.39
C THR A 295 -17.13 8.02 8.61
N VAL A 296 -17.61 9.08 9.26
CA VAL A 296 -17.60 10.42 8.66
C VAL A 296 -16.18 10.83 8.25
N HIS A 297 -15.18 10.46 9.06
CA HIS A 297 -13.77 10.67 8.76
C HIS A 297 -13.35 9.94 7.47
N ASN A 298 -13.68 8.65 7.36
CA ASN A 298 -13.42 7.86 6.15
C ASN A 298 -14.10 8.45 4.91
N GLY A 299 -15.34 8.92 5.04
CA GLY A 299 -16.05 9.62 3.98
C GLY A 299 -15.34 10.90 3.53
N ALA A 300 -14.85 11.71 4.48
CA ALA A 300 -14.08 12.91 4.20
C ALA A 300 -12.76 12.60 3.50
N ARG A 301 -12.00 11.60 3.97
CA ARG A 301 -10.74 11.14 3.35
C ARG A 301 -10.93 10.60 1.94
N LEU A 302 -11.99 9.83 1.70
CA LEU A 302 -12.35 9.39 0.35
C LEU A 302 -12.75 10.56 -0.56
N GLY A 303 -13.40 11.60 0.00
CA GLY A 303 -13.71 12.84 -0.70
C GLY A 303 -12.44 13.61 -1.11
N GLU A 304 -11.51 13.78 -0.17
CA GLU A 304 -10.20 14.39 -0.40
C GLU A 304 -9.42 13.63 -1.48
N LEU A 305 -9.38 12.31 -1.38
CA LEU A 305 -8.72 11.46 -2.36
C LEU A 305 -9.31 11.62 -3.77
N ARG A 306 -10.64 11.74 -3.91
CA ARG A 306 -11.28 12.02 -5.21
C ARG A 306 -10.87 13.37 -5.78
N LEU A 307 -10.72 14.41 -4.95
CA LEU A 307 -10.27 15.73 -5.39
C LEU A 307 -8.83 15.67 -5.92
N LEU A 308 -7.93 14.97 -5.22
CA LEU A 308 -6.55 14.80 -5.67
C LEU A 308 -6.48 14.02 -7.00
N VAL A 309 -7.24 12.92 -7.11
CA VAL A 309 -7.36 12.14 -8.35
C VAL A 309 -7.91 12.99 -9.50
N ALA A 310 -8.88 13.87 -9.24
CA ALA A 310 -9.46 14.75 -10.25
C ALA A 310 -8.49 15.87 -10.69
N ALA A 311 -7.65 16.38 -9.77
CA ALA A 311 -6.63 17.38 -10.07
C ALA A 311 -5.45 16.82 -10.87
N TYR A 312 -5.16 15.52 -10.70
CA TYR A 312 -3.98 14.86 -11.27
C TYR A 312 -3.75 15.07 -12.78
N PRO A 313 -4.75 14.93 -13.67
CA PRO A 313 -4.52 15.05 -15.12
C PRO A 313 -4.10 16.46 -15.56
N ALA A 314 -4.46 17.49 -14.79
CA ALA A 314 -4.16 18.90 -15.10
C ALA A 314 -2.82 19.37 -14.53
N ALA A 315 -2.19 18.60 -13.65
CA ALA A 315 -0.90 18.93 -13.08
C ALA A 315 0.24 18.68 -14.08
N ASP A 316 1.28 19.51 -13.99
CA ASP A 316 2.58 19.29 -14.63
C ASP A 316 3.34 18.15 -13.94
N ASP A 317 4.53 17.80 -14.44
CA ASP A 317 5.29 16.66 -13.90
C ASP A 317 5.62 16.81 -12.41
N ALA A 318 6.00 18.01 -11.97
CA ALA A 318 6.31 18.29 -10.56
C ALA A 318 5.06 18.19 -9.68
N GLY A 319 3.95 18.78 -10.13
CA GLY A 319 2.65 18.70 -9.45
C GLY A 319 2.13 17.26 -9.40
N ARG A 320 2.34 16.45 -10.44
CA ARG A 320 1.98 15.02 -10.44
C ARG A 320 2.78 14.22 -9.42
N VAL A 321 4.08 14.49 -9.28
CA VAL A 321 4.89 13.86 -8.22
C VAL A 321 4.35 14.21 -6.84
N ALA A 322 4.05 15.49 -6.58
CA ALA A 322 3.49 15.94 -5.31
C ALA A 322 2.11 15.32 -5.03
N LEU A 323 1.19 15.34 -6.01
CA LEU A 323 -0.13 14.73 -5.88
C LEU A 323 -0.05 13.22 -5.63
N ARG A 324 0.90 12.50 -6.25
CA ARG A 324 1.12 11.07 -5.95
C ARG A 324 1.60 10.85 -4.52
N ALA A 325 2.43 11.72 -3.97
CA ALA A 325 2.87 11.65 -2.58
C ALA A 325 1.70 11.84 -1.61
N GLU A 326 0.83 12.82 -1.87
CA GLU A 326 -0.40 13.08 -1.07
C GLU A 326 -1.40 11.92 -1.19
N ILE A 327 -1.65 11.44 -2.42
CA ILE A 327 -2.48 10.24 -2.66
C ILE A 327 -1.93 9.04 -1.89
N ALA A 328 -0.61 8.83 -1.91
CA ALA A 328 0.04 7.75 -1.18
C ALA A 328 -0.13 7.88 0.33
N ALA A 329 0.00 9.09 0.90
CA ALA A 329 -0.24 9.33 2.32
C ALA A 329 -1.69 9.02 2.72
N LEU A 330 -2.69 9.44 1.93
CA LEU A 330 -4.10 9.12 2.18
C LEU A 330 -4.40 7.63 2.04
N ILE A 331 -3.77 6.95 1.10
CA ILE A 331 -3.89 5.49 0.95
C ILE A 331 -3.35 4.76 2.18
N ASP A 332 -2.25 5.25 2.78
CA ASP A 332 -1.69 4.70 4.01
C ASP A 332 -2.60 4.95 5.21
N ASP A 333 -3.14 6.18 5.33
CA ASP A 333 -4.09 6.57 6.37
C ASP A 333 -5.36 5.69 6.33
N LEU A 334 -5.90 5.47 5.13
CA LEU A 334 -7.03 4.57 4.89
C LEU A 334 -6.65 3.08 5.05
N GLY A 335 -5.35 2.75 5.08
CA GLY A 335 -4.84 1.39 5.10
C GLY A 335 -5.22 0.56 3.87
N VAL A 336 -5.43 1.21 2.73
CA VAL A 336 -5.82 0.58 1.47
C VAL A 336 -4.64 0.34 0.53
N ARG A 337 -3.38 0.48 0.96
CA ARG A 337 -2.25 0.26 0.04
C ARG A 337 -2.16 -1.20 -0.44
N PRO A 338 -2.11 -1.50 -1.75
CA PRO A 338 -1.99 -2.87 -2.24
C PRO A 338 -0.73 -3.55 -1.73
N GLY A 339 -0.80 -4.87 -1.49
CA GLY A 339 0.37 -5.68 -1.12
C GLY A 339 0.25 -6.46 0.19
N THR A 340 -0.85 -6.30 0.94
CA THR A 340 -1.18 -7.14 2.10
C THR A 340 -2.55 -7.78 1.92
N ALA A 341 -2.82 -8.93 2.55
CA ALA A 341 -4.13 -9.59 2.44
C ALA A 341 -5.26 -8.68 2.97
N GLU A 342 -4.99 -7.91 4.03
CA GLU A 342 -5.95 -7.01 4.67
C GLU A 342 -6.24 -5.77 3.82
N SER A 343 -5.20 -5.19 3.22
CA SER A 343 -5.38 -4.06 2.32
C SER A 343 -6.06 -4.47 1.02
N ASN A 344 -5.79 -5.68 0.51
CA ASN A 344 -6.52 -6.24 -0.63
C ASN A 344 -8.01 -6.42 -0.30
N GLY A 345 -8.34 -6.92 0.91
CA GLY A 345 -9.73 -6.98 1.38
C GLY A 345 -10.40 -5.60 1.36
N ARG A 346 -9.76 -4.58 1.93
CA ARG A 346 -10.27 -3.21 1.89
C ARG A 346 -10.32 -2.62 0.47
N TRP A 347 -9.38 -2.95 -0.40
CA TRP A 347 -9.37 -2.48 -1.78
C TRP A 347 -10.60 -2.95 -2.56
N THR A 348 -11.02 -4.21 -2.37
CA THR A 348 -12.20 -4.77 -3.06
C THR A 348 -13.51 -4.06 -2.74
N THR A 349 -13.52 -3.27 -1.68
CA THR A 349 -14.69 -2.54 -1.21
C THR A 349 -14.68 -1.05 -1.55
N LEU A 350 -13.57 -0.57 -2.12
CA LEU A 350 -13.51 0.79 -2.62
C LEU A 350 -14.53 0.96 -3.77
N PRO A 351 -15.11 2.16 -3.92
CA PRO A 351 -15.86 2.51 -5.11
C PRO A 351 -15.06 2.15 -6.38
N PRO A 352 -15.66 1.49 -7.40
CA PRO A 352 -14.91 0.98 -8.56
C PRO A 352 -14.11 2.05 -9.32
N ASP A 353 -14.63 3.28 -9.39
CA ASP A 353 -13.96 4.44 -9.96
C ASP A 353 -12.66 4.78 -9.22
N LEU A 354 -12.72 4.73 -7.89
CA LEU A 354 -11.58 5.03 -7.03
C LEU A 354 -10.57 3.89 -7.04
N ALA A 355 -11.02 2.64 -6.97
CA ALA A 355 -10.14 1.47 -7.09
C ALA A 355 -9.35 1.51 -8.41
N ALA A 356 -9.99 1.89 -9.52
CA ALA A 356 -9.34 2.06 -10.82
C ALA A 356 -8.34 3.22 -10.82
N ALA A 357 -8.72 4.37 -10.26
CA ALA A 357 -7.83 5.51 -10.15
C ALA A 357 -6.59 5.21 -9.29
N LEU A 358 -6.77 4.58 -8.13
CA LEU A 358 -5.65 4.23 -7.25
C LEU A 358 -4.76 3.17 -7.85
N LEU A 359 -5.28 2.23 -8.65
CA LEU A 359 -4.42 1.28 -9.33
C LEU A 359 -3.46 1.97 -10.34
N ALA A 360 -3.93 3.05 -10.97
CA ALA A 360 -3.17 3.86 -11.92
C ALA A 360 -2.29 4.95 -11.27
N LEU A 361 -2.57 5.35 -10.02
CA LEU A 361 -1.93 6.51 -9.36
C LEU A 361 -1.15 6.17 -8.10
N ALA A 362 -1.48 5.07 -7.40
CA ALA A 362 -0.71 4.66 -6.24
C ALA A 362 0.70 4.22 -6.65
N THR A 363 1.65 4.44 -5.75
CA THR A 363 2.99 3.86 -5.81
C THR A 363 3.10 2.73 -4.79
N PRO A 364 4.01 1.76 -4.97
CA PRO A 364 4.21 0.73 -3.96
C PRO A 364 5.10 1.25 -2.83
N VAL A 365 5.03 0.61 -1.67
CA VAL A 365 6.02 0.82 -0.59
C VAL A 365 7.10 -0.23 -0.77
N LEU A 366 8.22 0.15 -1.39
CA LEU A 366 9.43 -0.66 -1.38
C LEU A 366 10.27 -0.27 -0.16
N THR A 367 10.61 -1.24 0.68
CA THR A 367 11.51 -0.97 1.81
C THR A 367 12.96 -0.94 1.33
N PRO A 368 13.85 -0.17 1.97
CA PRO A 368 15.26 -0.18 1.61
C PRO A 368 15.90 -1.58 1.69
N LYS A 369 15.42 -2.40 2.63
CA LYS A 369 15.82 -3.80 2.76
C LYS A 369 15.40 -4.65 1.56
N ALA A 370 14.18 -4.46 1.03
CA ALA A 370 13.71 -5.18 -0.14
C ALA A 370 14.55 -4.85 -1.38
N VAL A 371 14.81 -3.57 -1.62
CA VAL A 371 15.67 -3.12 -2.73
C VAL A 371 17.09 -3.70 -2.59
N ALA A 372 17.70 -3.58 -1.41
CA ALA A 372 19.03 -4.14 -1.17
C ALA A 372 19.08 -5.67 -1.35
N THR A 373 18.00 -6.39 -1.03
CA THR A 373 17.90 -7.84 -1.22
C THR A 373 17.90 -8.20 -2.71
N VAL A 374 17.13 -7.47 -3.53
CA VAL A 374 17.09 -7.67 -4.99
C VAL A 374 18.45 -7.38 -5.62
N LEU A 375 19.06 -6.24 -5.28
CA LEU A 375 20.36 -5.84 -5.80
C LEU A 375 21.50 -6.79 -5.37
N ALA A 376 21.40 -7.42 -4.20
CA ALA A 376 22.39 -8.36 -3.70
C ALA A 376 22.21 -9.81 -4.21
N ALA A 377 21.15 -10.10 -4.97
CA ALA A 377 20.90 -11.43 -5.50
C ALA A 377 21.98 -11.84 -6.51
N ASP A 378 22.39 -13.10 -6.48
CA ASP A 378 23.36 -13.64 -7.44
C ASP A 378 22.67 -13.87 -8.80
N PRO A 379 23.01 -13.12 -9.87
CA PRO A 379 22.32 -13.23 -11.16
C PRO A 379 22.37 -14.64 -11.75
N ALA A 380 23.41 -15.43 -11.41
CA ALA A 380 23.55 -16.81 -11.89
C ALA A 380 22.51 -17.77 -11.31
N ARG A 381 21.85 -17.39 -10.21
CA ARG A 381 20.83 -18.19 -9.50
C ARG A 381 19.40 -17.73 -9.79
N LEU A 382 19.24 -16.57 -10.40
CA LEU A 382 17.95 -16.01 -10.76
C LEU A 382 17.47 -16.63 -12.07
N ASN A 383 16.16 -16.89 -12.19
CA ASN A 383 15.55 -17.23 -13.47
C ASN A 383 15.50 -16.01 -14.41
N ALA A 384 15.13 -16.17 -15.68
CA ALA A 384 15.17 -15.07 -16.65
C ALA A 384 14.30 -13.85 -16.24
N PRO A 385 13.05 -14.03 -15.77
CA PRO A 385 12.24 -12.94 -15.22
C PRO A 385 12.90 -12.23 -14.02
N GLN A 386 13.44 -12.98 -13.07
CA GLN A 386 14.11 -12.43 -11.89
C GLN A 386 15.37 -11.63 -12.25
N ARG A 387 16.11 -12.05 -13.28
CA ARG A 387 17.25 -11.27 -13.79
C ARG A 387 16.81 -9.97 -14.46
N ALA A 388 15.69 -9.97 -15.18
CA ALA A 388 15.12 -8.75 -15.76
C ALA A 388 14.69 -7.78 -14.64
N TRP A 389 14.03 -8.30 -13.61
CA TRP A 389 13.70 -7.54 -12.40
C TRP A 389 14.95 -6.95 -11.73
N GLN A 390 15.98 -7.76 -11.47
CA GLN A 390 17.21 -7.26 -10.86
C GLN A 390 17.83 -6.12 -11.67
N ARG A 391 17.91 -6.27 -13.00
CA ARG A 391 18.42 -5.21 -13.89
C ARG A 391 17.60 -3.93 -13.84
N ASP A 392 16.27 -4.02 -13.80
CA ASP A 392 15.40 -2.84 -13.67
C ASP A 392 15.67 -2.08 -12.35
N PHE A 393 15.92 -2.81 -11.26
CA PHE A 393 16.32 -2.22 -9.97
C PHE A 393 17.71 -1.60 -10.03
N GLU A 394 18.67 -2.28 -10.65
CA GLU A 394 20.03 -1.77 -10.85
C GLU A 394 19.99 -0.46 -11.65
N ASP A 395 19.33 -0.46 -12.80
CA ASP A 395 19.28 0.67 -13.72
C ASP A 395 18.60 1.91 -13.10
N ARG A 396 17.55 1.72 -12.29
CA ARG A 396 16.68 2.84 -11.85
C ARG A 396 16.92 3.27 -10.41
N LEU A 397 17.40 2.37 -9.54
CA LEU A 397 17.52 2.60 -8.09
C LEU A 397 18.93 2.44 -7.53
N ALA A 398 19.89 1.83 -8.26
CA ALA A 398 21.24 1.62 -7.69
C ALA A 398 21.94 2.93 -7.31
N ASP A 399 21.76 4.00 -8.09
CA ASP A 399 22.36 5.30 -7.81
C ASP A 399 21.83 5.91 -6.49
N ALA A 400 20.51 5.81 -6.26
CA ALA A 400 19.89 6.25 -5.01
C ALA A 400 20.40 5.45 -3.80
N PHE A 401 20.76 4.16 -3.98
CA PHE A 401 21.32 3.36 -2.90
C PHE A 401 22.82 3.62 -2.69
N THR A 402 23.59 3.71 -3.76
CA THR A 402 25.05 3.85 -3.68
C THR A 402 25.46 5.25 -3.25
N GLY A 403 24.76 6.29 -3.71
CA GLY A 403 24.98 7.67 -3.30
C GLY A 403 24.69 7.87 -1.81
N THR A 404 23.53 7.40 -1.35
CA THR A 404 23.04 7.66 0.01
C THR A 404 23.71 6.77 1.06
N LEU A 405 24.14 5.55 0.70
CA LEU A 405 24.90 4.67 1.60
C LEU A 405 26.37 5.08 1.76
N SER A 406 26.93 5.86 0.83
CA SER A 406 28.36 6.25 0.82
C SER A 406 28.63 7.65 1.38
N GLY A 407 27.59 8.48 1.58
CA GLY A 407 27.73 9.85 2.06
C GLY A 407 27.82 10.04 3.59
N PRO A 408 28.25 11.23 4.06
CA PRO A 408 28.36 11.57 5.50
C PRO A 408 27.02 11.54 6.26
N SER A 409 25.88 11.52 5.56
CA SER A 409 24.52 11.42 6.13
C SER A 409 24.22 10.08 6.84
N ARG A 410 25.15 9.12 6.82
CA ARG A 410 25.02 7.82 7.52
C ARG A 410 24.81 7.95 9.04
N LYS A 411 25.20 9.07 9.67
CA LYS A 411 25.32 9.17 11.14
C LYS A 411 24.08 9.62 11.93
N ALA A 412 22.99 10.09 11.33
CA ALA A 412 21.87 10.64 12.14
C ALA A 412 20.43 10.36 11.68
N GLY A 413 20.19 9.78 10.48
CA GLY A 413 18.81 9.56 9.98
C GLY A 413 18.65 8.35 9.04
N GLY A 414 19.56 7.38 9.11
CA GLY A 414 19.95 6.53 7.97
C GLY A 414 18.90 5.62 7.33
N SER A 415 17.78 5.26 7.99
CA SER A 415 16.75 4.40 7.38
C SER A 415 15.53 5.17 6.87
N ALA A 416 15.04 6.12 7.67
CA ALA A 416 13.88 6.92 7.30
C ALA A 416 14.18 7.86 6.11
N ALA A 417 15.36 8.47 6.09
CA ALA A 417 15.77 9.32 4.97
C ALA A 417 15.89 8.52 3.66
N VAL A 418 16.47 7.32 3.71
CA VAL A 418 16.58 6.42 2.54
C VAL A 418 15.19 5.95 2.08
N ALA A 419 14.28 5.69 3.02
CA ALA A 419 12.90 5.33 2.68
C ALA A 419 12.16 6.49 2.00
N ALA A 420 12.34 7.73 2.47
CA ALA A 420 11.74 8.92 1.86
C ALA A 420 12.31 9.20 0.45
N GLU A 421 13.62 9.09 0.26
CA GLU A 421 14.27 9.24 -1.05
C GLU A 421 13.80 8.15 -2.03
N LEU A 422 13.68 6.91 -1.55
CA LEU A 422 13.15 5.80 -2.35
C LEU A 422 11.69 6.05 -2.75
N ALA A 423 10.85 6.52 -1.83
CA ALA A 423 9.46 6.85 -2.13
C ALA A 423 9.35 7.95 -3.20
N ASP A 424 10.08 9.05 -3.03
CA ASP A 424 10.16 10.13 -4.02
C ASP A 424 10.65 9.63 -5.40
N ARG A 425 11.69 8.79 -5.43
CA ARG A 425 12.18 8.18 -6.67
C ARG A 425 11.11 7.33 -7.35
N LEU A 426 10.35 6.55 -6.60
CA LEU A 426 9.23 5.75 -7.14
C LEU A 426 8.10 6.63 -7.67
N HIS A 427 7.78 7.76 -7.01
CA HIS A 427 6.82 8.73 -7.53
C HIS A 427 7.27 9.31 -8.87
N ARG A 428 8.54 9.72 -8.99
CA ARG A 428 9.09 10.23 -10.25
C ARG A 428 9.12 9.17 -11.35
N LEU A 429 9.49 7.93 -11.03
CA LEU A 429 9.46 6.82 -12.00
C LEU A 429 8.04 6.51 -12.47
N ALA A 430 7.05 6.60 -11.58
CA ALA A 430 5.65 6.43 -11.94
C ALA A 430 5.14 7.57 -12.85
N VAL A 431 5.55 8.83 -12.61
CA VAL A 431 5.23 9.96 -13.51
C VAL A 431 5.96 9.81 -14.86
N ALA A 432 7.26 9.53 -14.85
CA ALA A 432 8.04 9.35 -16.08
C ALA A 432 7.50 8.22 -16.97
N GLY A 433 7.01 7.14 -16.36
CA GLY A 433 6.37 6.06 -17.11
C GLY A 433 5.04 6.43 -17.76
N GLU A 434 4.42 7.57 -17.44
CA GLU A 434 3.17 8.03 -18.09
C GLU A 434 3.39 8.40 -19.55
N ALA A 435 4.58 8.89 -19.88
CA ALA A 435 4.98 9.13 -21.26
C ALA A 435 5.45 7.85 -21.97
N ALA A 436 5.65 6.74 -21.24
CA ALA A 436 6.11 5.49 -21.84
C ALA A 436 4.96 4.78 -22.55
N PRO A 437 5.18 4.28 -23.78
CA PRO A 437 4.18 3.50 -24.48
C PRO A 437 3.97 2.15 -23.77
N ALA A 438 2.71 1.73 -23.65
CA ALA A 438 2.33 0.48 -23.02
C ALA A 438 1.21 -0.22 -23.81
N SER A 439 1.33 -1.53 -23.99
CA SER A 439 0.36 -2.34 -24.74
C SER A 439 -0.79 -2.86 -23.87
N VAL A 440 -0.64 -2.75 -22.56
CA VAL A 440 -1.62 -3.07 -21.53
C VAL A 440 -1.64 -1.93 -20.50
N PRO A 441 -2.74 -1.74 -19.74
CA PRO A 441 -2.80 -0.73 -18.70
C PRO A 441 -1.61 -0.83 -17.74
N ARG A 442 -1.07 0.33 -17.35
CA ARG A 442 -0.02 0.41 -16.34
C ARG A 442 -0.61 0.18 -14.95
N LEU A 443 0.22 -0.40 -14.08
CA LEU A 443 -0.10 -0.82 -12.72
C LEU A 443 0.95 -0.28 -11.73
N PRO A 444 1.19 1.04 -11.63
CA PRO A 444 2.21 1.60 -10.76
C PRO A 444 2.04 1.21 -9.28
N ALA A 445 0.82 0.89 -8.84
CA ALA A 445 0.57 0.38 -7.50
C ALA A 445 1.32 -0.93 -7.17
N TYR A 446 1.70 -1.69 -8.22
CA TYR A 446 2.44 -2.94 -8.13
C TYR A 446 3.88 -2.82 -8.68
N ALA A 447 4.39 -1.62 -8.93
CA ALA A 447 5.73 -1.42 -9.48
C ALA A 447 6.83 -2.11 -8.66
N GLY A 448 7.73 -2.80 -9.35
CA GLY A 448 8.79 -3.63 -8.76
C GLY A 448 8.31 -4.93 -8.10
N GLN A 449 7.07 -5.35 -8.36
CA GLN A 449 6.50 -6.61 -7.85
C GLN A 449 6.19 -7.59 -8.98
N VAL A 450 6.07 -8.87 -8.60
CA VAL A 450 5.55 -9.92 -9.47
C VAL A 450 4.12 -10.21 -9.05
N ILE A 451 3.17 -10.00 -9.94
CA ILE A 451 1.74 -10.28 -9.68
C ILE A 451 1.32 -11.59 -10.35
N GLY A 452 0.56 -12.41 -9.63
CA GLY A 452 -0.09 -13.58 -10.22
C GLY A 452 -1.26 -13.15 -11.11
N LEU A 453 -1.53 -13.92 -12.17
CA LEU A 453 -2.78 -13.75 -12.91
C LEU A 453 -3.97 -14.27 -12.06
N PRO A 454 -5.18 -13.69 -12.21
CA PRO A 454 -6.36 -14.16 -11.50
C PRO A 454 -6.63 -15.67 -11.74
N PRO A 455 -7.07 -16.45 -10.74
CA PRO A 455 -7.25 -17.91 -10.87
C PRO A 455 -8.22 -18.34 -11.98
N ASP A 456 -9.28 -17.55 -12.21
CA ASP A 456 -10.22 -17.74 -13.32
C ASP A 456 -9.51 -17.59 -14.68
N ARG A 457 -8.61 -16.62 -14.79
CA ARG A 457 -7.81 -16.40 -16.01
C ARG A 457 -6.75 -17.45 -16.22
N ILE A 458 -6.11 -17.94 -15.15
CA ILE A 458 -5.22 -19.10 -15.23
C ILE A 458 -5.97 -20.36 -15.68
N SER A 459 -7.23 -20.54 -15.25
CA SER A 459 -8.05 -21.69 -15.66
C SER A 459 -8.37 -21.62 -17.16
N VAL A 460 -8.80 -20.45 -17.65
CA VAL A 460 -9.03 -20.23 -19.10
C VAL A 460 -7.74 -20.40 -19.90
N LEU A 461 -6.61 -19.87 -19.42
CA LEU A 461 -5.31 -20.10 -20.05
C LEU A 461 -4.99 -21.59 -20.09
N ARG A 462 -5.23 -22.35 -19.03
CA ARG A 462 -4.90 -23.77 -18.98
C ARG A 462 -5.73 -24.62 -19.94
N GLU A 463 -6.99 -24.24 -20.17
CA GLU A 463 -7.87 -24.89 -21.15
C GLU A 463 -7.41 -24.64 -22.59
N LEU A 464 -6.90 -23.44 -22.88
CA LEU A 464 -6.51 -23.03 -24.24
C LEU A 464 -5.02 -23.31 -24.56
N ASP A 465 -4.14 -23.19 -23.56
CA ASP A 465 -2.68 -23.34 -23.64
C ASP A 465 -2.10 -23.66 -22.24
N ALA A 466 -2.11 -24.95 -21.87
CA ALA A 466 -1.60 -25.42 -20.58
C ALA A 466 -0.13 -25.04 -20.28
N PRO A 467 0.83 -25.18 -21.22
CA PRO A 467 2.20 -24.72 -21.02
C PRO A 467 2.31 -23.22 -20.68
N LEU A 468 1.51 -22.37 -21.34
CA LEU A 468 1.47 -20.94 -21.07
C LEU A 468 0.89 -20.63 -19.68
N ALA A 469 -0.17 -21.35 -19.28
CA ALA A 469 -0.76 -21.22 -17.95
C ALA A 469 0.21 -21.63 -16.85
N ASP A 470 0.98 -22.70 -17.05
CA ASP A 470 1.98 -23.18 -16.10
C ASP A 470 3.16 -22.19 -16.00
N THR A 471 3.58 -21.62 -17.14
CA THR A 471 4.56 -20.53 -17.16
C THR A 471 4.03 -19.34 -16.37
N ALA A 472 2.82 -18.86 -16.66
CA ALA A 472 2.22 -17.73 -15.96
C ALA A 472 2.03 -17.96 -14.46
N THR A 473 1.69 -19.19 -14.07
CA THR A 473 1.59 -19.60 -12.66
C THR A 473 2.96 -19.59 -11.97
N ALA A 474 4.00 -20.07 -12.65
CA ALA A 474 5.34 -20.20 -12.10
C ALA A 474 6.09 -18.86 -12.04
N THR A 475 5.93 -18.00 -13.04
CA THR A 475 6.70 -16.76 -13.17
C THR A 475 5.95 -15.52 -12.72
N GLY A 476 4.62 -15.52 -12.80
CA GLY A 476 3.81 -14.31 -12.66
C GLY A 476 4.16 -13.23 -13.70
N VAL A 477 3.55 -12.07 -13.57
CA VAL A 477 3.83 -10.91 -14.43
C VAL A 477 4.62 -9.89 -13.60
N TYR A 478 5.87 -9.65 -13.97
CA TYR A 478 6.65 -8.59 -13.35
C TYR A 478 6.11 -7.23 -13.80
N ILE A 479 5.90 -6.34 -12.85
CA ILE A 479 5.56 -4.95 -13.11
C ILE A 479 6.84 -4.14 -12.89
N ASP A 480 7.36 -3.49 -13.93
CA ASP A 480 8.59 -2.71 -13.81
C ASP A 480 8.42 -1.52 -12.86
N LEU A 481 9.52 -0.87 -12.49
CA LEU A 481 9.50 0.27 -11.57
C LEU A 481 8.77 1.50 -12.13
N THR A 482 8.43 1.50 -13.42
CA THR A 482 7.55 2.51 -14.03
C THR A 482 6.08 2.05 -14.05
N GLY A 483 5.73 0.91 -13.47
CA GLY A 483 4.38 0.38 -13.46
C GLY A 483 3.97 -0.30 -14.77
N ARG A 484 4.87 -0.56 -15.72
CA ARG A 484 4.52 -1.27 -16.96
C ARG A 484 4.64 -2.79 -16.75
N PRO A 485 3.63 -3.58 -17.13
CA PRO A 485 3.75 -5.03 -17.12
C PRO A 485 4.77 -5.52 -18.15
N ASP A 486 5.74 -6.32 -17.70
CA ASP A 486 6.72 -6.98 -18.57
C ASP A 486 6.13 -8.28 -19.15
N LEU A 487 5.89 -8.24 -20.46
CA LEU A 487 5.34 -9.37 -21.21
C LEU A 487 6.43 -10.17 -21.95
N ALA A 488 7.71 -9.78 -21.83
CA ALA A 488 8.81 -10.48 -22.50
C ALA A 488 8.88 -11.99 -22.16
N PRO A 489 8.62 -12.45 -20.92
CA PRO A 489 8.61 -13.89 -20.61
C PRO A 489 7.55 -14.70 -21.36
N TYR A 490 6.53 -14.02 -21.90
CA TYR A 490 5.40 -14.63 -22.62
C TYR A 490 5.49 -14.43 -24.14
N ALA A 491 6.51 -13.73 -24.61
CA ALA A 491 6.75 -13.60 -26.04
C ALA A 491 7.08 -14.98 -26.65
N ARG A 492 6.57 -15.23 -27.86
CA ARG A 492 6.75 -16.50 -28.54
C ARG A 492 8.23 -16.82 -28.71
N THR A 493 8.68 -17.92 -28.11
CA THR A 493 10.06 -18.39 -28.23
C THR A 493 10.41 -18.70 -29.69
N GLY A 494 11.60 -18.28 -30.13
CA GLY A 494 12.08 -18.48 -31.50
C GLY A 494 11.67 -17.39 -32.49
N ILE A 495 10.86 -16.42 -32.07
CA ILE A 495 10.52 -15.23 -32.85
C ILE A 495 11.23 -14.03 -32.24
N GLU A 496 12.15 -13.44 -33.01
CA GLU A 496 12.87 -12.23 -32.59
C GLU A 496 11.89 -11.05 -32.44
N PRO A 497 11.99 -10.23 -31.38
CA PRO A 497 11.20 -9.01 -31.27
C PRO A 497 11.44 -8.06 -32.45
N VAL A 498 10.38 -7.42 -32.95
CA VAL A 498 10.50 -6.39 -33.97
C VAL A 498 11.06 -5.12 -33.34
N ARG A 499 12.16 -4.62 -33.91
CA ARG A 499 12.80 -3.37 -33.48
C ARG A 499 12.31 -2.21 -34.32
N LEU A 500 11.64 -1.27 -33.68
CA LEU A 500 11.18 -0.02 -34.27
C LEU A 500 12.13 1.12 -33.88
N PRO A 501 12.36 2.09 -34.78
CA PRO A 501 13.20 3.25 -34.48
C PRO A 501 12.63 4.05 -33.30
N PRO A 502 13.44 4.84 -32.57
CA PRO A 502 12.96 5.78 -31.56
C PRO A 502 11.81 6.66 -32.09
N CYS A 503 10.91 7.07 -31.19
CA CYS A 503 9.75 7.89 -31.56
C CYS A 503 10.12 9.34 -31.22
N ASP A 504 10.25 10.15 -32.27
CA ASP A 504 10.58 11.57 -32.14
C ASP A 504 9.33 12.47 -32.21
N ALA A 505 8.15 11.91 -32.53
CA ALA A 505 7.10 12.64 -33.25
C ALA A 505 5.69 12.66 -32.64
N ASP A 506 5.46 12.11 -31.45
CA ASP A 506 4.10 12.11 -30.86
C ASP A 506 4.05 12.85 -29.51
N ASP A 507 2.92 13.53 -29.27
CA ASP A 507 2.55 14.03 -27.95
C ASP A 507 2.21 12.84 -27.02
N LEU A 508 3.25 12.15 -26.57
CA LEU A 508 3.17 11.03 -25.61
C LEU A 508 2.69 11.48 -24.23
N THR A 509 2.52 12.80 -24.01
CA THR A 509 1.93 13.31 -22.78
C THR A 509 0.41 13.05 -22.74
N THR A 510 -0.22 12.88 -23.90
CA THR A 510 -1.67 12.59 -24.01
C THR A 510 -1.97 11.09 -24.16
N ASP A 511 -3.12 10.67 -23.63
CA ASP A 511 -3.63 9.31 -23.86
C ASP A 511 -3.85 9.01 -25.35
N HIS A 512 -4.26 10.02 -26.12
CA HIS A 512 -4.49 9.89 -27.55
C HIS A 512 -3.20 9.67 -28.33
N GLY A 513 -2.15 10.45 -28.07
CA GLY A 513 -0.84 10.28 -28.71
C GLY A 513 -0.22 8.92 -28.40
N ARG A 514 -0.31 8.46 -27.14
CA ARG A 514 0.14 7.11 -26.76
C ARG A 514 -0.64 6.00 -27.46
N ALA A 515 -1.96 6.17 -27.63
CA ALA A 515 -2.78 5.21 -28.35
C ALA A 515 -2.43 5.18 -29.85
N ALA A 516 -2.26 6.35 -30.47
CA ALA A 516 -1.88 6.48 -31.87
C ALA A 516 -0.50 5.84 -32.16
N LEU A 517 0.50 6.13 -31.32
CA LEU A 517 1.83 5.51 -31.42
C LEU A 517 1.73 3.99 -31.33
N ARG A 518 1.01 3.47 -30.31
CA ARG A 518 0.84 2.02 -30.14
C ARG A 518 0.22 1.37 -31.37
N ASP A 519 -0.81 1.99 -31.94
CA ASP A 519 -1.49 1.43 -33.11
C ASP A 519 -0.62 1.51 -34.37
N ALA A 520 0.17 2.59 -34.53
CA ALA A 520 1.17 2.72 -35.60
C ALA A 520 2.28 1.68 -35.48
N ASP A 521 2.88 1.55 -34.29
CA ASP A 521 3.93 0.57 -34.00
C ASP A 521 3.44 -0.87 -34.25
N ARG A 522 2.21 -1.19 -33.86
CA ARG A 522 1.62 -2.51 -34.12
C ARG A 522 1.38 -2.78 -35.59
N ARG A 523 0.91 -1.79 -36.35
CA ARG A 523 0.74 -1.92 -37.81
C ARG A 523 2.10 -2.16 -38.48
N GLN A 524 3.12 -1.40 -38.09
CA GLN A 524 4.48 -1.54 -38.60
C GLN A 524 5.06 -2.92 -38.25
N ALA A 525 4.98 -3.33 -36.99
CA ALA A 525 5.48 -4.63 -36.55
C ALA A 525 4.79 -5.80 -37.26
N ARG A 526 3.48 -5.72 -37.52
CA ARG A 526 2.76 -6.73 -38.32
C ARG A 526 3.22 -6.75 -39.78
N ALA A 527 3.51 -5.59 -40.38
CA ALA A 527 4.02 -5.52 -41.74
C ALA A 527 5.41 -6.15 -41.84
N ASP A 528 6.33 -5.78 -40.93
CA ASP A 528 7.69 -6.30 -40.87
C ASP A 528 7.70 -7.81 -40.62
N PHE A 529 6.86 -8.28 -39.70
CA PHE A 529 6.71 -9.71 -39.42
C PHE A 529 6.20 -10.50 -40.64
N ARG A 530 5.21 -9.97 -41.36
CA ARG A 530 4.70 -10.62 -42.59
C ARG A 530 5.74 -10.66 -43.69
N ALA A 531 6.52 -9.58 -43.85
CA ALA A 531 7.60 -9.54 -44.82
C ALA A 531 8.67 -10.61 -44.50
N ALA A 532 9.10 -10.67 -43.23
CA ALA A 532 10.11 -11.61 -42.76
C ALA A 532 9.68 -13.09 -42.81
N HIS A 533 8.37 -13.38 -42.67
CA HIS A 533 7.83 -14.74 -42.62
C HIS A 533 6.88 -15.08 -43.77
N SER A 534 6.98 -14.36 -44.89
CA SER A 534 6.12 -14.56 -46.06
C SER A 534 6.16 -15.98 -46.64
N GLY A 535 7.26 -16.70 -46.43
CA GLY A 535 7.43 -18.11 -46.84
C GLY A 535 6.98 -19.16 -45.81
N ASP A 536 6.48 -18.75 -44.64
CA ASP A 536 6.07 -19.67 -43.56
C ASP A 536 4.62 -19.39 -43.12
N PRO A 537 3.63 -20.01 -43.79
CA PRO A 537 2.21 -19.83 -43.46
C PRO A 537 1.89 -20.20 -42.01
N ALA A 538 2.57 -21.21 -41.44
CA ALA A 538 2.34 -21.65 -40.07
C ALA A 538 2.73 -20.55 -39.08
N THR A 539 3.87 -19.89 -39.28
CA THR A 539 4.27 -18.73 -38.46
C THR A 539 3.33 -17.54 -38.66
N LEU A 540 2.82 -17.30 -39.87
CA LEU A 540 1.82 -16.25 -40.11
C LEU A 540 0.49 -16.51 -39.40
N THR A 541 0.09 -17.78 -39.19
CA THR A 541 -1.13 -18.09 -38.44
C THR A 541 -1.08 -17.62 -36.98
N LEU A 542 0.10 -17.40 -36.41
CA LEU A 542 0.25 -16.88 -35.04
C LEU A 542 -0.38 -15.50 -34.88
N LEU A 543 -0.44 -14.68 -35.94
CA LEU A 543 -1.10 -13.36 -35.92
C LEU A 543 -2.62 -13.43 -35.68
N SER A 544 -3.22 -14.63 -35.68
CA SER A 544 -4.64 -14.83 -35.33
C SER A 544 -4.88 -15.01 -33.83
N THR A 545 -3.84 -15.32 -33.06
CA THR A 545 -3.91 -15.63 -31.62
C THR A 545 -2.93 -14.80 -30.76
N HIS A 546 -2.06 -14.04 -31.43
CA HIS A 546 -1.04 -13.21 -30.82
C HIS A 546 -1.08 -11.81 -31.44
N ASP A 547 -0.70 -10.83 -30.62
CA ASP A 547 -0.49 -9.45 -31.07
C ASP A 547 0.90 -8.97 -30.66
N PHE A 548 1.31 -7.82 -31.20
CA PHE A 548 2.57 -7.20 -30.85
C PHE A 548 2.43 -6.35 -29.58
N HIS A 549 3.27 -6.65 -28.61
CA HIS A 549 3.33 -5.96 -27.32
C HIS A 549 4.73 -5.44 -27.07
N TYR A 550 4.84 -4.24 -26.49
CA TYR A 550 6.14 -3.73 -26.06
C TYR A 550 6.74 -4.71 -25.07
N VAL A 551 7.96 -5.15 -25.34
CA VAL A 551 8.77 -6.01 -24.46
C VAL A 551 10.02 -5.27 -24.00
N GLY A 552 10.59 -5.66 -22.87
CA GLY A 552 11.79 -5.02 -22.33
C GLY A 552 11.57 -3.61 -21.77
N VAL A 553 12.65 -3.02 -21.28
CA VAL A 553 12.65 -1.72 -20.58
C VAL A 553 12.53 -0.59 -21.60
N TYR A 554 11.51 0.26 -21.46
CA TYR A 554 11.41 1.45 -22.30
C TYR A 554 12.39 2.52 -21.81
N ARG A 555 13.21 3.03 -22.73
CA ARG A 555 14.12 4.16 -22.50
C ARG A 555 13.91 5.18 -23.62
N PRO A 556 13.69 6.47 -23.28
CA PRO A 556 13.62 7.52 -24.29
C PRO A 556 14.89 7.54 -25.15
N GLY A 557 14.72 7.62 -26.48
CA GLY A 557 15.82 7.64 -27.44
C GLY A 557 16.40 6.26 -27.83
N GLU A 558 15.98 5.17 -27.17
CA GLU A 558 16.33 3.81 -27.60
C GLU A 558 15.28 3.23 -28.56
N PRO A 559 15.65 2.27 -29.43
CA PRO A 559 14.69 1.54 -30.25
C PRO A 559 13.61 0.87 -29.40
N ARG A 560 12.36 0.88 -29.86
CA ARG A 560 11.26 0.17 -29.21
C ARG A 560 11.23 -1.27 -29.70
N GLU A 561 11.17 -2.22 -28.78
CA GLU A 561 11.04 -3.65 -29.11
C GLU A 561 9.59 -4.12 -28.90
N LEU A 562 9.02 -4.76 -29.92
CA LEU A 562 7.70 -5.41 -29.83
C LEU A 562 7.84 -6.91 -30.03
N GLY A 563 7.48 -7.68 -28.99
CA GLY A 563 7.41 -9.13 -29.03
C GLY A 563 6.01 -9.59 -29.42
N LEU A 564 5.93 -10.73 -30.10
CA LEU A 564 4.66 -11.40 -30.41
C LEU A 564 4.19 -12.16 -29.17
N VAL A 565 3.12 -11.69 -28.52
CA VAL A 565 2.62 -12.21 -27.23
C VAL A 565 1.19 -12.75 -27.42
N PRO A 566 0.83 -13.91 -26.82
CA PRO A 566 -0.52 -14.43 -26.88
C PRO A 566 -1.57 -13.44 -26.36
N ASP A 567 -2.66 -13.25 -27.10
CA ASP A 567 -3.74 -12.31 -26.75
C ASP A 567 -4.36 -12.64 -25.39
N LEU A 568 -4.40 -13.92 -25.03
CA LEU A 568 -4.95 -14.40 -23.76
C LEU A 568 -4.17 -13.86 -22.55
N VAL A 569 -2.83 -13.77 -22.62
CA VAL A 569 -2.01 -13.22 -21.53
C VAL A 569 -2.24 -11.72 -21.42
N ALA A 570 -2.24 -11.02 -22.54
CA ALA A 570 -2.52 -9.59 -22.56
C ALA A 570 -3.93 -9.28 -22.01
N ALA A 571 -4.92 -10.09 -22.36
CA ALA A 571 -6.28 -10.00 -21.84
C ALA A 571 -6.34 -10.29 -20.33
N ALA A 572 -5.62 -11.31 -19.85
CA ALA A 572 -5.54 -11.62 -18.43
C ALA A 572 -4.90 -10.48 -17.61
N VAL A 573 -3.83 -9.86 -18.13
CA VAL A 573 -3.21 -8.69 -17.49
C VAL A 573 -4.16 -7.48 -17.52
N ARG A 574 -4.88 -7.25 -18.63
CA ARG A 574 -5.91 -6.21 -18.71
C ARG A 574 -7.02 -6.42 -17.68
N ALA A 575 -7.39 -7.68 -17.38
CA ALA A 575 -8.42 -7.99 -16.39
C ALA A 575 -8.01 -7.65 -14.94
N ILE A 576 -6.71 -7.52 -14.65
CA ILE A 576 -6.22 -7.05 -13.35
C ILE A 576 -6.49 -5.55 -13.18
N SER A 577 -6.44 -4.80 -14.27
CA SER A 577 -6.81 -3.39 -14.28
C SER A 577 -8.33 -3.27 -14.41
N PRO A 578 -9.07 -2.79 -13.40
CA PRO A 578 -10.46 -2.41 -13.62
C PRO A 578 -10.47 -1.38 -14.72
N VAL A 579 -11.16 -1.70 -15.82
CA VAL A 579 -11.28 -0.80 -16.96
C VAL A 579 -11.94 0.46 -16.42
N ARG A 580 -11.23 1.60 -16.48
CA ARG A 580 -11.84 2.89 -16.18
C ARG A 580 -13.09 2.96 -17.06
N PRO A 581 -14.30 3.05 -16.50
CA PRO A 581 -15.48 3.22 -17.33
C PRO A 581 -15.20 4.43 -18.23
N PRO A 582 -15.46 4.33 -19.55
CA PRO A 582 -15.21 5.43 -20.45
C PRO A 582 -15.84 6.68 -19.85
N PRO A 583 -15.16 7.84 -19.87
CA PRO A 583 -15.75 9.06 -19.35
C PRO A 583 -17.15 9.18 -19.93
N LEU A 584 -18.16 9.44 -19.08
CA LEU A 584 -19.51 9.73 -19.53
C LEU A 584 -19.39 10.95 -20.44
N VAL A 585 -19.25 10.71 -21.73
CA VAL A 585 -19.33 11.75 -22.74
C VAL A 585 -20.73 12.31 -22.54
N PRO A 586 -20.88 13.58 -22.11
CA PRO A 586 -22.19 14.18 -21.98
C PRO A 586 -22.92 13.92 -23.29
N PRO A 587 -24.20 13.48 -23.28
CA PRO A 587 -24.92 13.17 -24.50
C PRO A 587 -24.68 14.33 -25.45
N GLN A 588 -23.98 14.06 -26.56
CA GLN A 588 -23.69 15.10 -27.53
C GLN A 588 -25.06 15.66 -27.89
N ARG A 589 -25.26 16.94 -27.57
CA ARG A 589 -26.50 17.63 -27.92
C ARG A 589 -26.68 17.33 -29.41
N PRO A 590 -27.79 16.69 -29.83
CA PRO A 590 -27.97 16.36 -31.23
C PRO A 590 -27.66 17.62 -32.03
N PRO A 591 -26.86 17.52 -33.11
CA PRO A 591 -26.41 18.68 -33.85
C PRO A 591 -27.62 19.57 -34.08
N ARG A 592 -27.54 20.80 -33.54
CA ARG A 592 -28.63 21.77 -33.64
C ARG A 592 -29.01 21.80 -35.12
N PRO A 593 -30.28 21.55 -35.50
CA PRO A 593 -30.69 21.58 -36.89
C PRO A 593 -30.13 22.86 -37.48
N VAL A 594 -29.23 22.70 -38.47
CA VAL A 594 -28.63 23.84 -39.14
C VAL A 594 -29.80 24.64 -39.67
N ALA A 595 -29.96 25.87 -39.18
CA ALA A 595 -30.99 26.76 -39.69
C ALA A 595 -30.81 26.81 -41.21
N PRO A 596 -31.88 26.66 -42.00
CA PRO A 596 -31.77 26.76 -43.45
C PRO A 596 -31.04 28.06 -43.79
N PRO A 597 -30.10 28.03 -44.75
CA PRO A 597 -29.31 29.21 -45.09
C PRO A 597 -30.27 30.38 -45.36
N PRO A 598 -29.95 31.59 -44.87
CA PRO A 598 -30.78 32.75 -45.15
C PRO A 598 -30.93 32.89 -46.66
N ALA A 599 -32.16 33.12 -47.11
CA ALA A 599 -32.50 33.33 -48.50
C ALA A 599 -31.51 34.33 -49.12
N THR A 600 -30.87 33.89 -50.19
CA THR A 600 -29.88 34.63 -50.97
C THR A 600 -30.44 36.01 -51.31
N GLU A 601 -29.81 37.06 -50.78
CA GLU A 601 -29.99 38.41 -51.27
C GLU A 601 -29.59 38.46 -52.75
N GLU A 602 -30.51 38.99 -53.55
CA GLU A 602 -30.41 39.15 -54.99
C GLU A 602 -29.16 39.99 -55.34
N PRO A 603 -28.22 39.47 -56.14
CA PRO A 603 -26.98 40.18 -56.43
C PRO A 603 -27.26 41.38 -57.35
N ALA A 604 -26.81 42.56 -56.91
CA ALA A 604 -26.81 43.78 -57.69
C ALA A 604 -26.00 43.62 -59.01
N PRO A 605 -26.42 44.26 -60.11
CA PRO A 605 -25.75 44.12 -61.39
C PRO A 605 -24.41 44.88 -61.40
N VAL A 606 -23.32 44.15 -61.62
CA VAL A 606 -21.98 44.71 -61.88
C VAL A 606 -21.79 44.87 -63.39
N PRO A 607 -21.20 45.98 -63.88
CA PRO A 607 -21.18 46.31 -65.30
C PRO A 607 -20.13 45.50 -66.06
N ALA A 608 -20.42 45.26 -67.34
CA ALA A 608 -19.63 44.47 -68.27
C ALA A 608 -18.18 44.97 -68.45
N PRO A 609 -17.17 44.09 -68.44
CA PRO A 609 -15.86 44.39 -68.98
C PRO A 609 -15.76 43.97 -70.46
N ALA A 610 -14.97 44.77 -71.17
CA ALA A 610 -14.68 44.69 -72.58
C ALA A 610 -13.87 43.44 -72.97
N ALA A 611 -14.03 43.05 -74.23
CA ALA A 611 -13.31 41.98 -74.90
C ALA A 611 -11.81 42.28 -75.03
N GLU A 612 -10.96 41.26 -74.83
CA GLU A 612 -9.67 41.14 -75.52
C GLU A 612 -9.11 39.70 -75.49
N GLN A 613 -9.04 39.13 -76.69
CA GLN A 613 -7.96 38.32 -77.30
C GLN A 613 -7.50 36.97 -76.70
N GLU A 614 -7.80 35.91 -77.47
CA GLU A 614 -7.01 34.67 -77.65
C GLU A 614 -5.51 34.95 -77.90
N PRO A 615 -4.59 34.04 -77.48
CA PRO A 615 -4.16 33.01 -78.43
C PRO A 615 -3.71 31.64 -77.87
N GLU A 616 -3.83 30.68 -78.79
CA GLU A 616 -2.92 29.56 -79.10
C GLU A 616 -2.90 28.26 -78.28
N ALA A 617 -2.98 27.19 -79.08
CA ALA A 617 -3.13 25.78 -78.76
C ALA A 617 -1.79 25.02 -78.82
N ARG A 618 -1.67 23.91 -78.06
CA ARG A 618 -1.17 22.57 -78.49
C ARG A 618 -1.01 21.57 -77.31
N PRO A 619 -0.89 20.24 -77.54
CA PRO A 619 -1.91 19.28 -77.09
C PRO A 619 -1.42 18.17 -76.13
N ASP A 620 -2.40 17.46 -75.56
CA ASP A 620 -2.26 16.19 -74.81
C ASP A 620 -1.91 14.98 -75.70
N PRO A 621 -1.31 13.92 -75.11
CA PRO A 621 -1.38 12.57 -75.65
C PRO A 621 -2.41 11.68 -74.92
N ALA A 622 -2.98 10.80 -75.74
CA ALA A 622 -4.06 9.86 -75.51
C ALA A 622 -3.81 8.75 -74.47
N ILE A 623 -4.90 8.24 -73.88
CA ILE A 623 -5.01 6.85 -73.41
C ILE A 623 -6.36 6.26 -73.88
N GLU A 624 -6.25 5.08 -74.47
CA GLU A 624 -7.24 4.28 -75.19
C GLU A 624 -8.37 3.75 -74.29
N GLN A 625 -9.59 3.76 -74.83
CA GLN A 625 -10.71 2.95 -74.37
C GLN A 625 -10.79 1.69 -75.24
N THR A 626 -10.87 0.52 -74.61
CA THR A 626 -11.27 -0.73 -75.27
C THR A 626 -12.54 -1.24 -74.61
N THR A 627 -13.62 -1.20 -75.38
CA THR A 627 -14.89 -1.90 -75.17
C THR A 627 -14.73 -3.40 -75.36
N LEU A 628 -15.45 -4.23 -74.59
CA LEU A 628 -15.95 -5.51 -75.10
C LEU A 628 -17.17 -6.00 -74.29
N ASP A 629 -18.02 -6.69 -75.05
CA ASP A 629 -19.44 -6.96 -74.92
C ASP A 629 -19.89 -7.93 -73.81
N ALA A 630 -21.20 -7.85 -73.60
CA ALA A 630 -22.03 -8.67 -72.75
C ALA A 630 -22.48 -9.98 -73.44
N GLU A 631 -22.45 -11.09 -72.70
CA GLU A 631 -23.28 -12.27 -72.97
C GLU A 631 -23.82 -12.89 -71.66
N GLN A 632 -25.16 -12.98 -71.63
CA GLN A 632 -26.08 -13.96 -71.04
C GLN A 632 -25.75 -14.84 -69.81
N GLU A 633 -26.70 -14.76 -68.86
CA GLU A 633 -27.15 -15.66 -67.77
C GLU A 633 -27.05 -17.19 -67.99
N PRO A 634 -26.94 -18.02 -66.91
CA PRO A 634 -28.13 -18.41 -66.12
C PRO A 634 -27.98 -18.55 -64.59
N GLU A 635 -29.14 -18.46 -63.92
CA GLU A 635 -29.41 -18.73 -62.49
C GLU A 635 -28.79 -20.03 -61.96
N PRO A 636 -28.64 -20.13 -60.62
CA PRO A 636 -29.26 -21.29 -59.98
C PRO A 636 -29.97 -21.00 -58.63
N VAL A 637 -31.23 -21.42 -58.60
CA VAL A 637 -31.83 -22.40 -57.67
C VAL A 637 -31.39 -22.36 -56.19
N VAL A 638 -32.34 -21.90 -55.37
CA VAL A 638 -32.43 -22.10 -53.92
C VAL A 638 -32.73 -23.57 -53.58
N PRO A 639 -32.15 -24.12 -52.51
CA PRO A 639 -32.89 -25.07 -51.69
C PRO A 639 -33.02 -24.58 -50.24
N ALA A 640 -34.27 -24.47 -49.82
CA ALA A 640 -34.67 -24.41 -48.43
C ALA A 640 -34.67 -25.84 -47.84
N ALA A 641 -33.98 -26.03 -46.73
CA ALA A 641 -34.26 -27.09 -45.78
C ALA A 641 -33.82 -26.62 -44.38
N GLY A 642 -34.81 -26.31 -43.55
CA GLY A 642 -34.60 -25.95 -42.16
C GLY A 642 -34.32 -27.16 -41.29
N PHE A 643 -33.54 -26.95 -40.23
CA PHE A 643 -33.69 -27.64 -38.96
C PHE A 643 -33.35 -26.66 -37.86
N GLY A 644 -34.36 -26.27 -37.09
CA GLY A 644 -34.19 -25.53 -35.84
C GLY A 644 -33.88 -26.51 -34.71
N VAL A 645 -32.94 -26.12 -33.85
CA VAL A 645 -32.89 -26.55 -32.45
C VAL A 645 -32.44 -25.35 -31.63
N ALA A 646 -33.42 -24.64 -31.07
CA ALA A 646 -33.23 -23.71 -29.97
C ALA A 646 -33.98 -24.29 -28.76
N ALA A 647 -33.35 -24.13 -27.58
CA ALA A 647 -33.84 -24.38 -26.23
C ALA A 647 -33.86 -25.84 -25.71
N LEU A 648 -33.11 -26.10 -24.63
CA LEU A 648 -33.66 -26.47 -23.31
C LEU A 648 -32.58 -26.56 -22.20
N LEU A 649 -33.05 -26.42 -20.95
CA LEU A 649 -32.38 -26.39 -19.61
C LEU A 649 -32.11 -24.96 -19.09
N SER A 650 -33.10 -24.20 -18.62
CA SER A 650 -33.91 -24.30 -17.36
C SER A 650 -33.10 -24.25 -16.05
N ALA A 651 -33.26 -23.13 -15.34
CA ALA A 651 -32.86 -22.90 -13.95
C ALA A 651 -34.02 -23.22 -12.98
N PRO A 652 -33.76 -23.57 -11.70
CA PRO A 652 -34.82 -23.92 -10.74
C PRO A 652 -35.46 -22.68 -10.11
N GLY A 653 -36.77 -22.81 -9.84
CA GLY A 653 -37.68 -21.75 -9.46
C GLY A 653 -37.55 -21.21 -8.04
N THR A 654 -37.94 -19.94 -7.90
CA THR A 654 -38.11 -19.20 -6.65
C THR A 654 -39.51 -19.43 -6.06
N ALA A 655 -39.55 -19.69 -4.76
CA ALA A 655 -40.77 -19.84 -3.95
C ALA A 655 -41.46 -18.48 -3.68
N PRO A 656 -42.78 -18.45 -3.41
CA PRO A 656 -43.52 -17.22 -3.18
C PRO A 656 -43.39 -16.70 -1.74
N ALA A 657 -43.21 -15.39 -1.59
CA ALA A 657 -43.24 -14.68 -0.31
C ALA A 657 -44.68 -14.37 0.15
N PRO A 658 -44.98 -14.36 1.46
CA PRO A 658 -46.31 -14.12 1.99
C PRO A 658 -46.66 -12.63 2.08
N ALA A 659 -47.97 -12.35 2.00
CA ALA A 659 -48.60 -11.04 1.99
C ALA A 659 -48.39 -10.23 3.28
N ALA A 660 -48.11 -8.94 3.13
CA ALA A 660 -48.05 -7.96 4.21
C ALA A 660 -49.41 -7.23 4.41
N ALA A 661 -49.77 -6.98 5.66
CA ALA A 661 -50.97 -6.29 6.12
C ALA A 661 -50.92 -4.76 5.88
N PRO A 662 -52.06 -4.05 5.88
CA PRO A 662 -52.11 -2.64 5.51
C PRO A 662 -51.73 -1.72 6.67
N GLY A 663 -50.77 -0.81 6.42
CA GLY A 663 -50.44 0.31 7.31
C GLY A 663 -51.34 1.54 7.05
N PRO A 664 -51.45 2.47 8.02
CA PRO A 664 -52.38 3.60 7.96
C PRO A 664 -51.92 4.71 7.00
N ALA A 665 -52.92 5.46 6.51
CA ALA A 665 -52.80 6.51 5.50
C ALA A 665 -51.88 7.69 5.91
N PRO A 666 -51.17 8.31 4.94
CA PRO A 666 -50.32 9.47 5.20
C PRO A 666 -51.15 10.77 5.31
N VAL A 667 -50.79 11.59 6.29
CA VAL A 667 -51.22 12.99 6.42
C VAL A 667 -50.41 13.85 5.44
N ALA A 668 -51.11 14.64 4.64
CA ALA A 668 -50.53 15.56 3.67
C ALA A 668 -49.78 16.71 4.37
N ALA A 669 -48.51 16.92 3.98
CA ALA A 669 -47.75 18.13 4.28
C ALA A 669 -47.44 18.89 2.98
N ALA A 670 -47.61 20.21 3.03
CA ALA A 670 -47.49 21.16 1.93
C ALA A 670 -46.07 21.21 1.30
N PRO A 671 -45.93 21.67 0.04
CA PRO A 671 -44.66 21.68 -0.65
C PRO A 671 -43.82 22.88 -0.21
N VAL A 672 -42.66 22.63 0.40
CA VAL A 672 -41.58 23.60 0.52
C VAL A 672 -40.56 23.26 -0.56
N ALA A 673 -40.46 24.12 -1.57
CA ALA A 673 -39.43 24.05 -2.60
C ALA A 673 -38.07 24.40 -1.97
N ALA A 674 -37.30 23.39 -1.57
CA ALA A 674 -35.90 23.54 -1.22
C ALA A 674 -35.05 23.35 -2.49
N ALA A 675 -34.41 24.43 -2.94
CA ALA A 675 -33.36 24.36 -3.96
C ALA A 675 -32.14 23.63 -3.39
N ASP A 676 -31.59 22.70 -4.16
CA ASP A 676 -30.41 21.90 -3.81
C ASP A 676 -29.14 22.79 -3.80
N PRO A 677 -28.53 23.05 -2.63
CA PRO A 677 -27.36 23.91 -2.52
C PRO A 677 -26.08 23.26 -3.08
N VAL A 678 -26.07 21.93 -3.30
CA VAL A 678 -24.89 21.21 -3.82
C VAL A 678 -24.73 21.42 -5.33
N ALA A 679 -25.85 21.54 -6.06
CA ALA A 679 -25.84 21.83 -7.49
C ALA A 679 -25.44 23.30 -7.81
N ALA A 680 -25.63 24.21 -6.86
CA ALA A 680 -25.24 25.63 -7.01
C ALA A 680 -23.73 25.84 -6.83
N VAL A 681 -23.10 25.10 -5.92
CA VAL A 681 -21.65 25.15 -5.68
C VAL A 681 -20.86 24.56 -6.86
N ALA A 682 -21.36 23.48 -7.49
CA ALA A 682 -20.74 22.89 -8.67
C ALA A 682 -20.81 23.79 -9.93
N ARG A 683 -21.80 24.69 -10.02
CA ARG A 683 -21.89 25.67 -11.13
C ARG A 683 -21.03 26.91 -10.91
N ALA A 684 -20.79 27.30 -9.66
CA ALA A 684 -19.91 28.43 -9.34
C ALA A 684 -18.41 28.10 -9.57
N ALA A 685 -18.01 26.84 -9.39
CA ALA A 685 -16.62 26.38 -9.62
C ALA A 685 -16.20 26.33 -11.10
N VAL A 686 -17.15 26.37 -12.04
CA VAL A 686 -16.89 26.27 -13.50
C VAL A 686 -16.78 27.65 -14.18
N SER A 687 -16.83 28.76 -13.41
CA SER A 687 -16.80 30.11 -13.97
C SER A 687 -15.86 31.04 -13.22
N VAL A 688 -14.59 30.64 -13.10
CA VAL A 688 -13.48 31.58 -12.83
C VAL A 688 -12.58 31.59 -14.08
N PRO A 689 -12.38 32.73 -14.75
CA PRO A 689 -11.47 32.79 -15.88
C PRO A 689 -10.04 32.53 -15.39
N VAL A 690 -9.41 31.50 -15.95
CA VAL A 690 -7.98 31.20 -15.80
C VAL A 690 -7.20 32.41 -16.31
N GLN A 691 -6.76 33.27 -15.38
CA GLN A 691 -5.70 34.23 -15.65
C GLN A 691 -4.36 33.48 -15.66
N ARG A 692 -3.49 33.92 -16.58
CA ARG A 692 -2.15 33.43 -16.93
C ARG A 692 -1.35 32.78 -15.79
N ALA A 693 -0.63 31.71 -16.14
CA ALA A 693 0.38 31.05 -15.32
C ALA A 693 1.38 32.06 -14.70
N PRO A 694 1.63 32.00 -13.38
CA PRO A 694 2.70 32.79 -12.76
C PRO A 694 4.07 32.17 -13.07
N LEU A 695 5.09 33.03 -13.17
CA LEU A 695 6.49 32.61 -13.20
C LEU A 695 6.81 31.79 -11.93
N ALA A 696 7.61 30.73 -12.08
CA ALA A 696 7.94 29.72 -11.07
C ALA A 696 8.58 30.22 -9.76
N ASP A 697 8.81 31.53 -9.60
CA ASP A 697 9.47 32.13 -8.43
C ASP A 697 8.52 32.92 -7.52
N GLN A 698 7.21 33.00 -7.83
CA GLN A 698 6.27 33.75 -6.99
C GLN A 698 5.63 32.85 -5.91
N PRO A 699 5.60 33.29 -4.64
CA PRO A 699 4.91 32.57 -3.58
C PRO A 699 3.40 32.51 -3.85
N SER A 700 2.78 31.35 -3.60
CA SER A 700 1.32 31.20 -3.66
C SER A 700 0.72 31.08 -2.25
N PHE A 701 -0.51 31.54 -2.09
CA PHE A 701 -1.18 31.62 -0.79
C PHE A 701 -2.55 30.95 -0.81
N ALA A 702 -2.89 30.27 0.29
CA ALA A 702 -4.22 29.75 0.57
C ALA A 702 -4.72 30.27 1.92
N TYR A 703 -6.01 30.56 2.02
CA TYR A 703 -6.64 31.17 3.18
C TYR A 703 -7.73 30.27 3.73
N TYR A 704 -7.79 30.12 5.06
CA TYR A 704 -8.80 29.33 5.74
C TYR A 704 -9.39 30.11 6.90
N ALA A 705 -10.72 30.20 6.96
CA ALA A 705 -11.43 30.74 8.10
C ALA A 705 -11.42 29.76 9.26
N LEU A 706 -11.20 30.27 10.48
CA LEU A 706 -11.37 29.53 11.72
C LEU A 706 -12.65 30.02 12.39
N ALA A 707 -13.56 29.11 12.73
CA ALA A 707 -14.86 29.47 13.31
C ALA A 707 -15.04 28.96 14.75
N ASP A 708 -15.87 29.66 15.51
CA ASP A 708 -16.39 29.17 16.80
C ASP A 708 -17.49 28.10 16.57
N GLN A 709 -18.06 27.58 17.66
CA GLN A 709 -19.16 26.60 17.59
C GLN A 709 -20.45 27.15 16.96
N ALA A 710 -20.56 28.48 16.81
CA ALA A 710 -21.70 29.14 16.17
C ALA A 710 -21.40 29.55 14.71
N ASP A 711 -20.34 28.97 14.11
CA ASP A 711 -19.87 29.24 12.74
C ASP A 711 -19.49 30.71 12.49
N ARG A 712 -19.14 31.45 13.55
CA ARG A 712 -18.66 32.82 13.42
C ARG A 712 -17.15 32.81 13.24
N PRO A 713 -16.60 33.54 12.25
CA PRO A 713 -15.16 33.58 12.04
C PRO A 713 -14.50 34.22 13.26
N THR A 714 -13.66 33.45 13.94
CA THR A 714 -12.83 33.86 15.09
C THR A 714 -11.35 33.96 14.74
N GLY A 715 -10.96 33.47 13.57
CA GLY A 715 -9.58 33.48 13.12
C GLY A 715 -9.42 33.28 11.63
N LEU A 716 -8.17 33.44 11.19
CA LEU A 716 -7.72 33.23 9.82
C LEU A 716 -6.41 32.43 9.86
N LEU A 717 -6.34 31.35 9.09
CA LEU A 717 -5.12 30.59 8.84
C LEU A 717 -4.65 30.89 7.41
N VAL A 718 -3.42 31.38 7.27
CA VAL A 718 -2.80 31.66 5.97
C VAL A 718 -1.69 30.64 5.74
N VAL A 719 -1.76 29.94 4.62
CA VAL A 719 -0.75 28.96 4.17
C VAL A 719 -0.01 29.55 2.98
N ALA A 720 1.30 29.70 3.09
CA ALA A 720 2.17 30.17 2.02
C ALA A 720 3.02 29.02 1.48
N MET A 721 2.99 28.80 0.18
CA MET A 721 3.89 27.89 -0.53
C MET A 721 5.10 28.70 -0.99
N LEU A 722 6.17 28.66 -0.19
CA LEU A 722 7.43 29.34 -0.48
C LEU A 722 8.44 28.36 -1.12
N PRO A 723 9.46 28.85 -1.85
CA PRO A 723 10.55 28.00 -2.38
C PRO A 723 11.31 27.20 -1.30
N THR A 724 11.25 27.66 -0.04
CA THR A 724 11.87 26.99 1.12
C THR A 724 10.96 25.98 1.81
N GLY A 725 9.76 25.74 1.27
CA GLY A 725 8.73 24.87 1.80
C GLY A 725 7.48 25.62 2.30
N PRO A 726 6.39 24.87 2.61
CA PRO A 726 5.15 25.46 3.10
C PRO A 726 5.32 26.09 4.48
N ARG A 727 4.69 27.24 4.69
CA ARG A 727 4.63 27.95 5.97
C ARG A 727 3.19 28.29 6.32
N THR A 728 2.84 28.26 7.60
CA THR A 728 1.49 28.55 8.09
C THR A 728 1.52 29.64 9.15
N ARG A 729 0.63 30.63 9.05
CA ARG A 729 0.45 31.69 10.06
C ARG A 729 -1.01 31.71 10.48
N ARG A 730 -1.24 31.61 11.78
CA ARG A 730 -2.57 31.62 12.38
C ARG A 730 -2.80 32.96 13.07
N PHE A 731 -3.93 33.59 12.78
CA PHE A 731 -4.38 34.82 13.39
C PHE A 731 -5.71 34.56 14.10
N GLU A 732 -5.82 34.90 15.38
CA GLU A 732 -7.03 34.70 16.18
C GLU A 732 -7.40 35.99 16.90
N ALA A 733 -8.70 36.22 17.07
CA ALA A 733 -9.19 37.34 17.86
C ALA A 733 -8.81 37.15 19.33
N ALA A 734 -8.44 38.23 20.02
CA ALA A 734 -8.02 38.17 21.41
C ALA A 734 -9.13 37.52 22.29
N GLY A 735 -8.79 36.40 22.93
CA GLY A 735 -9.70 35.66 23.81
C GLY A 735 -10.67 34.70 23.10
N ALA A 736 -10.62 34.60 21.77
CA ALA A 736 -11.40 33.59 21.04
C ALA A 736 -10.69 32.24 21.05
N ARG A 737 -11.46 31.15 21.18
CA ARG A 737 -10.99 29.78 20.91
C ARG A 737 -11.74 29.24 19.71
N SER A 738 -11.04 28.99 18.62
CA SER A 738 -11.62 28.31 17.47
C SER A 738 -11.92 26.85 17.84
N ALA A 739 -13.14 26.38 17.55
CA ALA A 739 -13.58 25.03 17.89
C ALA A 739 -13.86 24.17 16.63
N GLY A 740 -13.87 24.78 15.45
CA GLY A 740 -14.10 24.11 14.17
C GLY A 740 -12.82 23.87 13.36
N SER A 741 -12.91 22.93 12.42
CA SER A 741 -11.89 22.71 11.40
C SER A 741 -11.77 23.95 10.49
N PRO A 742 -10.56 24.31 10.02
CA PRO A 742 -10.38 25.42 9.09
C PRO A 742 -11.18 25.19 7.80
N SER A 743 -11.91 26.21 7.33
CA SER A 743 -12.65 26.16 6.07
C SER A 743 -12.00 27.05 5.02
N PRO A 744 -11.73 26.59 3.78
CA PRO A 744 -11.10 27.42 2.75
C PRO A 744 -11.96 28.62 2.40
N VAL A 745 -11.33 29.78 2.21
CA VAL A 745 -12.00 31.04 1.83
C VAL A 745 -11.23 31.76 0.73
N SER A 746 -11.93 32.61 -0.05
CA SER A 746 -11.26 33.48 -1.01
C SER A 746 -10.42 34.54 -0.30
N ARG A 747 -9.51 35.18 -1.04
CA ARG A 747 -8.72 36.28 -0.52
C ARG A 747 -9.58 37.44 -0.04
N GLU A 748 -10.62 37.82 -0.79
CA GLU A 748 -11.54 38.90 -0.40
C GLU A 748 -12.24 38.58 0.93
N ARG A 749 -12.65 37.31 1.11
CA ARG A 749 -13.25 36.86 2.36
C ARG A 749 -12.23 36.81 3.50
N ALA A 750 -10.98 36.46 3.22
CA ALA A 750 -9.89 36.53 4.19
C ALA A 750 -9.61 37.97 4.66
N GLU A 751 -9.61 38.94 3.74
CA GLU A 751 -9.49 40.38 4.02
C GLU A 751 -10.68 40.90 4.83
N GLU A 752 -11.89 40.42 4.55
CA GLU A 752 -13.07 40.73 5.34
C GLU A 752 -12.97 40.18 6.76
N ILE A 753 -12.57 38.91 6.93
CA ILE A 753 -12.36 38.28 8.24
C ILE A 753 -11.26 39.01 9.01
N SER A 754 -10.14 39.36 8.37
CA SER A 754 -9.07 40.08 9.05
C SER A 754 -9.54 41.44 9.57
N ARG A 755 -10.35 42.16 8.78
CA ARG A 755 -10.87 43.48 9.17
C ARG A 755 -11.94 43.38 10.26
N GLN A 756 -12.92 42.50 10.09
CA GLN A 756 -14.10 42.42 10.94
C GLN A 756 -13.85 41.63 12.23
N ALA A 757 -13.18 40.47 12.15
CA ALA A 757 -12.98 39.59 13.29
C ALA A 757 -11.64 39.84 14.01
N LEU A 758 -10.59 40.22 13.28
CA LEU A 758 -9.24 40.32 13.81
C LEU A 758 -8.75 41.77 14.02
N GLY A 759 -9.46 42.75 13.47
CA GLY A 759 -9.14 44.17 13.63
C GLY A 759 -7.88 44.64 12.90
N PHE A 760 -7.45 43.95 11.82
CA PHE A 760 -6.32 44.39 11.01
C PHE A 760 -6.55 44.22 9.49
N GLU A 761 -5.84 45.01 8.69
CA GLU A 761 -5.82 44.85 7.23
C GLU A 761 -4.80 43.77 6.83
N LEU A 762 -5.27 42.72 6.15
CA LEU A 762 -4.39 41.68 5.64
C LEU A 762 -3.40 42.29 4.62
N PRO A 763 -2.08 42.11 4.78
CA PRO A 763 -1.11 42.67 3.84
C PRO A 763 -1.33 42.14 2.42
N ALA A 764 -0.99 42.95 1.42
CA ALA A 764 -0.98 42.50 0.04
C ALA A 764 -0.08 41.26 -0.12
N GLU A 765 -0.46 40.29 -0.97
CA GLU A 765 0.28 39.03 -1.16
C GLU A 765 1.78 39.19 -1.43
N ALA A 766 2.19 40.25 -2.14
CA ALA A 766 3.60 40.56 -2.35
C ALA A 766 4.40 40.80 -1.05
N ARG A 767 3.72 41.17 0.03
CA ARG A 767 4.28 41.44 1.36
C ARG A 767 3.98 40.35 2.38
N LEU A 768 3.10 39.41 2.08
CA LEU A 768 2.81 38.29 2.99
C LEU A 768 4.05 37.47 3.36
N PRO A 769 5.06 37.23 2.49
CA PRO A 769 6.28 36.53 2.90
C PRO A 769 6.99 37.17 4.08
N GLU A 770 6.99 38.51 4.19
CA GLU A 770 7.59 39.24 5.31
C GLU A 770 6.93 38.85 6.65
N VAL A 771 5.63 38.54 6.64
CA VAL A 771 4.84 38.14 7.82
C VAL A 771 5.20 36.73 8.32
N PHE A 772 5.75 35.88 7.44
CA PHE A 772 6.22 34.54 7.80
C PHE A 772 7.67 34.52 8.31
N HIS A 773 8.40 35.63 8.15
CA HIS A 773 9.80 35.76 8.57
C HIS A 773 9.98 36.43 9.95
N GLY A 774 8.90 36.94 10.57
CA GLY A 774 8.88 37.48 11.93
C GLY A 774 8.07 36.64 12.88
#